data_AF-A0A3B0ZP74-F1
#
_entry.id   AF-A0A3B0ZP74-F1
#
_cell.length_a   1.000
_cell.length_b   1.000
_cell.length_c   1.000
_cell.angle_alpha   90.00
_cell.angle_beta   90.00
_cell.angle_gamma   90.00
#
_symmetry.space_group_name_H-M   'P 1'
#
loop_
_entity.id
_entity.type
_entity.pdbx_description
1 polymer ?
#
loop_
_entity_poly.entity_id
_entity_poly.type
_entity_poly.pdbx_seq_one_letter_code
_entity_poly.pdbx_strand_id
1 'polypeptide(L)'
;MTRSDDPGNKDGEKTQIKSGLPKAGEQGQVDDPATILDKTRISSHQGSSAKSGTADVAAPEGVVEDHGDNDVTRFKAPSQDHENGDVTRFKPPAQNKQHHESPKTRIKQSAVVSDKEPVIGEPEDKQKKVLKGRFLLEKVLGVGGMGIVYKAKDYLKVEAQDRDPYVAIKVLSEEFRTHPEAFIALQRESRKAQRIAHPNTVKVYDFDRDGDVVFMTMEYMEGKPLDQLIKQYQATGLPRDDVWHILSGMCSALAHAHSENIVHSDFKPGNVFVTTNGMAKIFDFGIARAVANIDRHTGKEQDQTVFDAGGLGALTPAYASLEMLQGETPDIRDDVYALGCVAYELFSGEHPFNRLPADEAYNKKLKPKRISDISKRQWRAIEAALSFKRENRTESVDAFYTQLTVKKKSKLLLITFLLFSTAGAAYYTSVQTDNVVPPVPQISESEIRNELEFNIRYNLYKENIEKLAAKPSFTAEWEENIWSEMQGVLGMLSGQPNEWYLSLREGIYQIYLTKIKALVTKSSYPQATILIENAYRYTEDDTLLNNQKTVLAETIRKKELQDKKRAERNRRLARERERERERADKKENKIVEETKNTALFDVALANVNKQLKCSSKLNMRDFNIAITKLRSLDIKRYGSIENRLSTELAQCITSIGKHYPDHARDAKRYALHIFKDNPALMAIVIKEKDACNLSIAGLGARGERAVCRDKLKGGGIGPVLVVIPADSGIEAFAIGKYETSIAELNEFCKTSSECNLQADKFADFPVTNVDISTISAYLKWLSNKTKKNYRLPTKKEWIYASKSKPYTLDPNRNCQLSVRGIEKGGSFVKAATGRQNGWGVVNYAGNAQELASETSRRLVALGGSHKSSMDDCTALTVSTHSGGADKYTGFRVARDIGEDR
;
A
#
# COMPACT_ATOMS: atom_id res chain seq x y z
N MET A 1 -10.77 41.46 55.08
CA MET A 1 -10.22 41.26 56.44
C MET A 1 -9.63 39.86 56.54
N THR A 2 -8.59 39.70 57.36
CA THR A 2 -8.13 38.50 58.11
C THR A 2 -8.92 37.17 58.00
N ARG A 3 -8.33 35.95 58.13
CA ARG A 3 -6.92 35.44 58.28
C ARG A 3 -7.01 33.89 58.47
N SER A 4 -5.87 33.17 58.39
CA SER A 4 -5.55 31.91 59.14
C SER A 4 -6.34 30.60 58.83
N ASP A 5 -5.80 29.37 58.97
CA ASP A 5 -4.42 28.84 59.16
C ASP A 5 -4.34 27.33 58.76
N ASP A 6 -3.13 26.75 58.73
CA ASP A 6 -2.77 25.31 58.53
C ASP A 6 -2.01 24.78 59.77
N PRO A 7 -1.98 23.46 60.11
CA PRO A 7 -0.68 22.74 60.02
C PRO A 7 -0.69 21.18 59.87
N GLY A 8 -0.03 20.69 58.81
CA GLY A 8 1.21 19.86 58.84
C GLY A 8 1.45 18.56 59.69
N ASN A 9 1.82 17.48 58.96
CA ASN A 9 3.18 16.85 58.92
C ASN A 9 3.58 15.59 59.78
N LYS A 10 4.54 14.80 59.24
CA LYS A 10 5.44 13.75 59.84
C LYS A 10 4.86 12.38 60.26
N ASP A 11 5.59 11.24 60.32
CA ASP A 11 6.90 10.75 59.79
C ASP A 11 6.88 9.18 59.85
N GLY A 12 7.84 8.42 59.28
CA GLY A 12 7.90 6.96 59.48
C GLY A 12 9.17 6.21 59.01
N GLU A 13 9.70 5.29 59.85
CA GLU A 13 10.89 4.44 59.62
C GLU A 13 10.85 3.17 60.53
N LYS A 14 11.23 1.97 60.03
CA LYS A 14 12.10 0.91 60.68
C LYS A 14 11.85 -0.58 60.34
N THR A 15 12.92 -1.22 59.86
CA THR A 15 13.58 -2.48 60.35
C THR A 15 12.82 -3.82 60.60
N GLN A 16 12.79 -4.69 59.57
CA GLN A 16 13.54 -5.98 59.41
C GLN A 16 13.56 -7.15 60.47
N ILE A 17 13.64 -8.39 59.93
CA ILE A 17 14.14 -9.71 60.46
C ILE A 17 13.21 -10.62 61.32
N LYS A 18 12.85 -11.83 60.79
CA LYS A 18 13.14 -13.18 61.36
C LYS A 18 12.79 -14.35 60.39
N SER A 19 13.13 -15.59 60.77
CA SER A 19 13.34 -16.76 59.87
C SER A 19 12.65 -18.08 60.30
N GLY A 20 12.52 -19.06 59.39
CA GLY A 20 11.99 -20.42 59.64
C GLY A 20 12.17 -21.41 58.48
N LEU A 21 12.19 -22.72 58.78
CA LEU A 21 12.46 -23.91 57.92
C LEU A 21 11.21 -24.87 57.91
N PRO A 22 11.19 -26.09 57.28
CA PRO A 22 11.68 -26.60 55.97
C PRO A 22 10.68 -27.62 55.28
N LYS A 23 11.18 -28.45 54.31
CA LYS A 23 10.62 -29.73 53.73
C LYS A 23 9.57 -29.64 52.58
N ALA A 24 9.42 -30.62 51.66
CA ALA A 24 10.30 -31.72 51.16
C ALA A 24 9.72 -32.45 49.90
N GLY A 25 10.59 -33.10 49.09
CA GLY A 25 10.29 -34.23 48.17
C GLY A 25 9.60 -33.93 46.81
N GLU A 26 9.60 -34.83 45.80
CA GLU A 26 10.41 -36.05 45.53
C GLU A 26 10.34 -36.52 44.05
N GLN A 27 11.49 -36.98 43.49
CA GLN A 27 11.74 -38.10 42.53
C GLN A 27 11.02 -38.28 41.15
N GLY A 28 11.69 -39.03 40.23
CA GLY A 28 11.24 -39.43 38.86
C GLY A 28 12.04 -38.75 37.73
N GLN A 29 12.89 -39.34 36.86
CA GLN A 29 13.08 -40.70 36.31
C GLN A 29 11.95 -41.19 35.38
N VAL A 30 12.18 -41.77 34.17
CA VAL A 30 13.43 -41.97 33.36
C VAL A 30 13.10 -42.35 31.88
N ASP A 31 14.14 -42.60 31.06
CA ASP A 31 14.18 -43.32 29.75
C ASP A 31 13.89 -42.64 28.38
N ASP A 32 14.62 -43.21 27.40
CA ASP A 32 14.76 -42.97 25.94
C ASP A 32 14.29 -44.30 25.23
N PRO A 33 14.58 -44.67 23.96
CA PRO A 33 14.77 -43.97 22.68
C PRO A 33 13.96 -44.58 21.49
N ALA A 34 14.28 -44.16 20.24
CA ALA A 34 14.22 -44.97 18.99
C ALA A 34 12.84 -45.34 18.36
N THR A 35 12.64 -45.78 17.09
CA THR A 35 13.24 -45.63 15.72
C THR A 35 12.10 -46.03 14.70
N ILE A 36 12.17 -46.46 13.41
CA ILE A 36 13.19 -46.87 12.40
C ILE A 36 12.58 -46.88 10.95
N LEU A 37 13.41 -46.80 9.88
CA LEU A 37 13.12 -47.04 8.43
C LEU A 37 12.09 -46.10 7.73
N ASP A 38 12.19 -45.66 6.46
CA ASP A 38 12.86 -46.06 5.19
C ASP A 38 12.17 -47.16 4.34
N LYS A 39 11.83 -46.82 3.08
CA LYS A 39 12.04 -47.67 1.89
C LYS A 39 11.86 -46.95 0.55
N THR A 40 12.56 -47.45 -0.47
CA THR A 40 12.74 -46.89 -1.83
C THR A 40 12.00 -47.69 -2.93
N ARG A 41 12.17 -47.29 -4.22
CA ARG A 41 11.96 -48.02 -5.51
C ARG A 41 10.69 -47.69 -6.34
N ILE A 42 10.65 -47.82 -7.69
CA ILE A 42 11.62 -47.68 -8.84
C ILE A 42 10.83 -47.77 -10.19
N SER A 43 11.36 -47.28 -11.34
CA SER A 43 10.97 -47.61 -12.76
C SER A 43 9.55 -47.19 -13.28
N SER A 44 9.21 -47.15 -14.59
CA SER A 44 9.94 -46.88 -15.88
C SER A 44 8.97 -46.84 -17.11
N HIS A 45 9.45 -46.34 -18.27
CA HIS A 45 8.99 -46.58 -19.67
C HIS A 45 7.64 -45.94 -20.16
N GLN A 46 7.68 -45.19 -21.30
CA GLN A 46 7.26 -45.50 -22.70
C GLN A 46 5.73 -45.50 -22.96
N GLY A 47 5.19 -45.01 -24.10
CA GLY A 47 5.77 -44.31 -25.27
C GLY A 47 4.76 -44.17 -26.45
N SER A 48 5.15 -43.52 -27.57
CA SER A 48 4.40 -43.39 -28.86
C SER A 48 3.13 -42.49 -28.88
N SER A 49 2.63 -41.93 -30.01
CA SER A 49 3.07 -41.93 -31.44
C SER A 49 2.43 -40.79 -32.28
N ALA A 50 3.08 -40.37 -33.39
CA ALA A 50 2.49 -39.87 -34.66
C ALA A 50 1.66 -38.55 -34.66
N LYS A 51 1.45 -37.77 -35.75
CA LYS A 51 1.91 -37.70 -37.17
C LYS A 51 1.62 -36.24 -37.68
N SER A 52 2.56 -35.48 -38.27
CA SER A 52 2.97 -35.37 -39.70
C SER A 52 2.38 -34.16 -40.48
N GLY A 53 3.22 -33.44 -41.24
CA GLY A 53 2.82 -32.45 -42.27
C GLY A 53 4.00 -31.59 -42.75
N THR A 54 4.33 -31.62 -44.06
CA THR A 54 5.57 -31.05 -44.64
C THR A 54 5.41 -30.61 -46.11
N ALA A 55 5.94 -29.42 -46.44
CA ALA A 55 6.43 -28.93 -47.75
C ALA A 55 7.02 -27.51 -47.50
N ASP A 56 8.20 -27.06 -47.92
CA ASP A 56 8.94 -27.13 -49.22
C ASP A 56 8.40 -26.14 -50.28
N VAL A 57 9.20 -25.40 -51.08
CA VAL A 57 10.67 -25.16 -51.13
C VAL A 57 10.92 -23.88 -51.98
N ALA A 58 12.05 -23.16 -51.80
CA ALA A 58 12.97 -22.69 -52.88
C ALA A 58 13.98 -21.59 -52.46
N ALA A 59 15.24 -21.78 -52.84
CA ALA A 59 16.29 -20.76 -53.12
C ALA A 59 16.89 -21.07 -54.52
N PRO A 60 17.79 -20.23 -55.09
CA PRO A 60 19.24 -20.43 -54.90
C PRO A 60 20.08 -19.12 -54.81
N GLU A 61 21.17 -19.05 -54.01
CA GLU A 61 22.61 -19.21 -54.35
C GLU A 61 23.22 -18.11 -55.26
N GLY A 62 24.43 -17.58 -55.05
CA GLY A 62 25.49 -17.75 -54.03
C GLY A 62 26.45 -16.53 -54.10
N VAL A 63 27.76 -16.49 -53.79
CA VAL A 63 28.82 -17.36 -53.20
C VAL A 63 29.86 -16.36 -52.58
N VAL A 64 30.70 -16.61 -51.57
CA VAL A 64 32.07 -17.22 -51.59
C VAL A 64 32.61 -17.32 -50.13
N GLU A 65 33.38 -18.39 -49.91
CA GLU A 65 34.37 -18.81 -48.87
C GLU A 65 35.27 -17.73 -48.19
N ASP A 66 36.01 -17.96 -47.08
CA ASP A 66 36.03 -19.00 -46.01
C ASP A 66 37.05 -18.57 -44.89
N HIS A 67 37.22 -19.41 -43.85
CA HIS A 67 38.21 -19.43 -42.76
C HIS A 67 37.95 -18.58 -41.50
N GLY A 68 38.36 -19.14 -40.35
CA GLY A 68 38.35 -18.54 -39.00
C GLY A 68 39.19 -19.39 -38.03
N ASP A 69 39.22 -19.05 -36.74
CA ASP A 69 39.63 -19.98 -35.67
C ASP A 69 39.15 -19.52 -34.27
N ASN A 70 39.46 -20.33 -33.25
CA ASN A 70 39.17 -20.16 -31.84
C ASN A 70 40.43 -19.67 -31.09
N ASP A 71 40.29 -18.93 -29.99
CA ASP A 71 41.28 -18.99 -28.90
C ASP A 71 40.69 -18.65 -27.52
N VAL A 72 41.35 -19.14 -26.47
CA VAL A 72 40.94 -19.08 -25.07
C VAL A 72 42.08 -18.50 -24.22
N THR A 73 42.01 -17.21 -23.90
CA THR A 73 43.10 -16.50 -23.20
C THR A 73 43.19 -16.89 -21.72
N ARG A 74 44.18 -17.75 -21.43
CA ARG A 74 44.48 -18.34 -20.12
C ARG A 74 45.49 -17.49 -19.36
N PHE A 75 45.12 -16.97 -18.18
CA PHE A 75 46.06 -16.22 -17.33
C PHE A 75 47.24 -17.10 -16.88
N LYS A 76 48.45 -16.53 -16.87
CA LYS A 76 49.71 -17.17 -16.49
C LYS A 76 50.48 -16.25 -15.55
N ALA A 77 50.97 -16.78 -14.43
CA ALA A 77 51.69 -16.00 -13.42
C ALA A 77 53.20 -15.88 -13.73
N PRO A 78 53.87 -14.79 -13.32
CA PRO A 78 55.32 -14.73 -13.22
C PRO A 78 55.82 -15.34 -11.90
N SER A 79 57.06 -15.83 -11.90
CA SER A 79 57.73 -16.46 -10.76
C SER A 79 58.46 -15.47 -9.84
N GLN A 80 58.92 -15.96 -8.69
CA GLN A 80 59.70 -15.21 -7.69
C GLN A 80 61.16 -15.02 -8.11
N ASP A 81 61.86 -14.08 -7.48
CA ASP A 81 63.06 -14.42 -6.71
C ASP A 81 63.44 -13.34 -5.66
N HIS A 82 64.31 -13.78 -4.74
CA HIS A 82 64.79 -13.22 -3.47
C HIS A 82 65.51 -11.82 -3.57
N GLU A 83 65.85 -11.07 -2.50
CA GLU A 83 65.91 -11.35 -1.04
C GLU A 83 65.88 -10.09 -0.13
N ASN A 84 65.90 -10.34 1.19
CA ASN A 84 66.13 -9.46 2.35
C ASN A 84 64.90 -8.83 3.04
N GLY A 85 64.93 -8.86 4.37
CA GLY A 85 64.00 -8.16 5.26
C GLY A 85 64.60 -7.97 6.65
N ASP A 86 63.92 -7.22 7.51
CA ASP A 86 64.05 -7.31 8.98
C ASP A 86 62.76 -6.76 9.64
N VAL A 87 62.69 -6.79 10.98
CA VAL A 87 61.46 -6.79 11.78
C VAL A 87 61.12 -5.40 12.38
N THR A 88 59.91 -5.31 12.93
CA THR A 88 59.50 -4.61 14.18
C THR A 88 58.59 -3.37 14.17
N ARG A 89 57.58 -3.47 15.06
CA ARG A 89 56.94 -2.43 15.92
C ARG A 89 55.96 -1.42 15.30
N PHE A 90 54.69 -1.63 15.68
CA PHE A 90 53.70 -0.56 15.88
C PHE A 90 54.19 0.51 16.88
N LYS A 91 53.72 1.75 16.70
CA LYS A 91 53.70 2.82 17.71
C LYS A 91 52.29 3.43 17.79
N PRO A 92 51.65 3.50 18.97
CA PRO A 92 50.48 4.37 19.16
C PRO A 92 50.92 5.84 19.35
N PRO A 93 50.12 6.83 18.93
CA PRO A 93 50.37 8.24 19.23
C PRO A 93 50.10 8.57 20.70
N ALA A 94 50.71 9.65 21.19
CA ALA A 94 50.81 9.94 22.61
C ALA A 94 49.53 10.53 23.24
N GLN A 95 49.32 10.23 24.52
CA GLN A 95 48.50 11.04 25.41
C GLN A 95 49.17 12.41 25.63
N ASN A 96 48.38 13.49 25.73
CA ASN A 96 48.82 14.71 26.41
C ASN A 96 47.82 15.06 27.51
N LYS A 97 48.29 15.72 28.57
CA LYS A 97 47.60 15.81 29.85
C LYS A 97 46.78 17.10 30.02
N GLN A 98 45.66 16.93 30.74
CA GLN A 98 45.06 17.85 31.72
C GLN A 98 44.84 19.33 31.30
N HIS A 99 43.60 19.79 31.50
CA HIS A 99 43.32 20.59 32.69
C HIS A 99 41.86 20.42 33.13
N HIS A 100 41.64 20.25 34.44
CA HIS A 100 40.32 20.32 35.06
C HIS A 100 40.06 21.77 35.48
N GLU A 101 38.94 22.37 35.06
CA GLU A 101 38.31 23.44 35.83
C GLU A 101 36.80 23.28 35.93
N SER A 102 36.31 23.59 37.12
CA SER A 102 34.93 23.71 37.59
C SER A 102 35.05 24.39 38.97
N PRO A 103 34.06 25.13 39.51
CA PRO A 103 32.64 25.11 39.14
C PRO A 103 31.99 26.53 39.08
N LYS A 104 30.65 26.61 38.90
CA LYS A 104 29.72 27.14 39.94
C LYS A 104 28.29 27.35 39.43
N THR A 105 27.33 26.93 40.26
CA THR A 105 25.89 27.12 40.10
C THR A 105 25.47 28.58 40.30
N ARG A 106 24.46 29.06 39.55
CA ARG A 106 23.52 30.05 40.11
C ARG A 106 22.12 29.94 39.53
N ILE A 107 21.16 29.55 40.37
CA ILE A 107 19.73 29.62 40.09
C ILE A 107 19.27 31.08 40.20
N LYS A 108 18.40 31.52 39.29
CA LYS A 108 17.42 32.59 39.54
C LYS A 108 16.08 32.18 38.93
N GLN A 109 15.07 32.04 39.78
CA GLN A 109 13.67 31.99 39.35
C GLN A 109 13.17 33.42 39.12
N SER A 110 12.29 33.59 38.13
CA SER A 110 11.25 34.64 38.11
C SER A 110 10.22 34.20 37.08
N ALA A 111 8.96 34.04 37.49
CA ALA A 111 7.90 33.48 36.67
C ALA A 111 6.94 34.58 36.18
N VAL A 112 6.52 34.47 34.93
CA VAL A 112 5.30 35.10 34.40
C VAL A 112 4.63 34.06 33.49
N VAL A 113 3.35 33.80 33.72
CA VAL A 113 2.55 32.86 32.92
C VAL A 113 1.97 33.59 31.70
N SER A 114 2.01 32.95 30.53
CA SER A 114 1.28 33.40 29.34
C SER A 114 1.00 32.20 28.44
N ASP A 115 -0.28 31.93 28.17
CA ASP A 115 -0.72 30.76 27.43
C ASP A 115 -0.33 30.82 25.95
N LYS A 116 0.41 29.80 25.49
CA LYS A 116 0.59 29.48 24.07
C LYS A 116 0.60 27.98 23.85
N GLU A 117 -0.02 27.57 22.76
CA GLU A 117 0.00 26.19 22.25
C GLU A 117 1.44 25.73 21.96
N PRO A 118 1.74 24.42 22.04
CA PRO A 118 3.08 23.90 21.86
C PRO A 118 3.55 24.02 20.39
N VAL A 119 4.21 25.14 20.09
CA VAL A 119 5.02 25.29 18.88
C VAL A 119 6.14 24.24 18.94
N ILE A 120 6.11 23.28 18.01
CA ILE A 120 7.19 22.32 17.83
C ILE A 120 8.41 23.09 17.32
N GLY A 121 9.33 23.43 18.23
CA GLY A 121 10.57 24.12 17.89
C GLY A 121 11.42 23.28 16.95
N GLU A 122 12.07 23.94 15.99
CA GLU A 122 13.11 23.29 15.19
C GLU A 122 14.29 22.93 16.11
N PRO A 123 14.82 21.69 16.05
CA PRO A 123 15.90 21.29 16.94
C PRO A 123 17.21 21.96 16.51
N GLU A 124 17.71 22.88 17.35
CA GLU A 124 19.03 23.48 17.19
C GLU A 124 20.17 22.43 17.26
N ASP A 125 21.29 22.79 16.64
CA ASP A 125 22.53 22.05 16.38
C ASP A 125 22.42 20.51 16.21
N LYS A 126 22.65 20.07 14.96
CA LYS A 126 23.05 18.70 14.67
C LYS A 126 24.30 18.70 13.81
N GLN A 127 25.44 18.38 14.43
CA GLN A 127 26.52 17.68 13.75
C GLN A 127 25.90 16.50 12.97
N LYS A 128 26.12 16.48 11.65
CA LYS A 128 25.56 15.45 10.78
C LYS A 128 26.24 14.11 11.10
N LYS A 129 25.55 13.25 11.86
CA LYS A 129 26.07 11.94 12.25
C LYS A 129 26.42 11.13 11.00
N VAL A 130 27.66 10.68 10.92
CA VAL A 130 28.15 9.76 9.87
C VAL A 130 28.26 8.37 10.47
N LEU A 131 27.56 7.39 9.91
CA LEU A 131 27.71 5.99 10.32
C LEU A 131 28.88 5.33 9.55
N LYS A 132 29.72 4.58 10.27
CA LYS A 132 30.91 3.87 9.75
C LYS A 132 31.93 4.75 9.00
N GLY A 133 31.90 6.06 9.21
CA GLY A 133 32.64 7.03 8.39
C GLY A 133 32.18 7.14 6.92
N ARG A 134 31.14 6.39 6.52
CA ARG A 134 30.68 6.24 5.12
C ARG A 134 29.32 6.89 4.85
N PHE A 135 28.37 6.77 5.76
CA PHE A 135 26.98 7.16 5.53
C PHE A 135 26.62 8.44 6.30
N LEU A 136 26.64 9.58 5.62
CA LEU A 136 26.21 10.86 6.17
C LEU A 136 24.68 10.90 6.29
N LEU A 137 24.14 10.89 7.50
CA LEU A 137 22.69 11.03 7.71
C LEU A 137 22.26 12.48 7.44
N GLU A 138 21.45 12.71 6.41
CA GLU A 138 21.06 14.07 5.98
C GLU A 138 19.67 14.50 6.46
N LYS A 139 18.67 13.60 6.41
CA LYS A 139 17.27 13.94 6.69
C LYS A 139 16.47 12.72 7.16
N VAL A 140 15.58 12.88 8.15
CA VAL A 140 14.58 11.86 8.50
C VAL A 140 13.51 11.74 7.41
N LEU A 141 13.25 10.51 6.96
CA LEU A 141 12.18 10.14 6.02
C LEU A 141 10.94 9.60 6.74
N GLY A 142 11.11 8.93 7.88
CA GLY A 142 10.02 8.39 8.68
C GLY A 142 10.47 7.90 10.06
N VAL A 143 9.50 7.71 10.96
CA VAL A 143 9.68 7.19 12.33
C VAL A 143 8.59 6.14 12.57
N GLY A 144 8.93 5.03 13.19
CA GLY A 144 8.00 3.98 13.64
C GLY A 144 8.57 3.25 14.87
N GLY A 145 7.82 2.29 15.44
CA GLY A 145 8.21 1.59 16.67
C GLY A 145 9.61 0.96 16.59
N MET A 146 9.88 0.23 15.49
CA MET A 146 11.20 -0.39 15.24
C MET A 146 12.33 0.59 14.89
N GLY A 147 12.12 1.92 14.89
CA GLY A 147 13.19 2.92 14.70
C GLY A 147 12.92 4.01 13.65
N ILE A 148 14.00 4.67 13.21
CA ILE A 148 13.99 5.88 12.38
C ILE A 148 14.63 5.62 11.02
N VAL A 149 13.93 5.99 9.95
CA VAL A 149 14.45 5.92 8.57
C VAL A 149 15.01 7.29 8.16
N TYR A 150 16.25 7.31 7.68
CA TYR A 150 16.95 8.48 7.17
C TYR A 150 17.22 8.37 5.66
N LYS A 151 17.23 9.50 4.96
CA LYS A 151 18.02 9.68 3.75
C LYS A 151 19.45 9.91 4.17
N ALA A 152 20.36 9.09 3.66
CA ALA A 152 21.79 9.23 3.86
C ALA A 152 22.51 9.36 2.52
N LYS A 153 23.68 10.00 2.56
CA LYS A 153 24.61 10.08 1.42
C LYS A 153 25.76 9.11 1.66
N ASP A 154 25.94 8.18 0.74
CA ASP A 154 27.01 7.19 0.79
C ASP A 154 28.28 7.77 0.15
N TYR A 155 29.29 8.07 0.97
CA TYR A 155 30.54 8.66 0.49
C TYR A 155 31.29 7.76 -0.51
N LEU A 156 31.14 6.43 -0.46
CA LEU A 156 31.77 5.54 -1.44
C LEU A 156 31.15 5.73 -2.84
N LYS A 157 29.82 5.94 -2.90
CA LYS A 157 29.11 6.30 -4.15
C LYS A 157 29.49 7.71 -4.63
N VAL A 158 29.79 8.64 -3.72
CA VAL A 158 30.28 10.00 -4.08
C VAL A 158 31.68 9.94 -4.68
N GLU A 159 32.58 9.17 -4.08
CA GLU A 159 33.95 8.93 -4.58
C GLU A 159 33.93 8.28 -5.97
N ALA A 160 33.09 7.26 -6.16
CA ALA A 160 32.84 6.61 -7.45
C ALA A 160 32.06 7.47 -8.47
N GLN A 161 31.75 8.73 -8.15
CA GLN A 161 31.01 9.69 -9.00
C GLN A 161 29.64 9.18 -9.48
N ASP A 162 28.95 8.39 -8.65
CA ASP A 162 27.62 7.87 -8.94
C ASP A 162 26.60 9.01 -9.14
N ARG A 163 25.67 8.81 -10.09
CA ARG A 163 24.59 9.76 -10.41
C ARG A 163 23.58 9.87 -9.28
N ASP A 164 23.38 8.79 -8.51
CA ASP A 164 22.59 8.82 -7.28
C ASP A 164 23.38 8.23 -6.08
N PRO A 165 24.08 9.09 -5.31
CA PRO A 165 24.84 8.68 -4.14
C PRO A 165 23.99 8.53 -2.87
N TYR A 166 22.65 8.55 -2.98
CA TYR A 166 21.78 8.45 -1.81
C TYR A 166 21.30 7.02 -1.54
N VAL A 167 21.15 6.70 -0.26
CA VAL A 167 20.57 5.46 0.25
C VAL A 167 19.55 5.78 1.35
N ALA A 168 18.60 4.89 1.58
CA ALA A 168 17.78 4.93 2.78
C ALA A 168 18.43 4.08 3.88
N ILE A 169 18.41 4.57 5.13
CA ILE A 169 18.99 3.88 6.28
C ILE A 169 17.97 3.83 7.41
N LYS A 170 17.54 2.63 7.80
CA LYS A 170 16.68 2.38 8.97
C LYS A 170 17.56 2.08 10.17
N VAL A 171 17.70 3.06 11.07
CA VAL A 171 18.39 2.92 12.36
C VAL A 171 17.37 2.43 13.39
N LEU A 172 17.70 1.38 14.13
CA LEU A 172 16.75 0.74 15.05
C LEU A 172 16.60 1.50 16.38
N SER A 173 15.54 1.20 17.14
CA SER A 173 15.31 1.77 18.48
C SER A 173 16.30 1.24 19.53
N GLU A 174 16.35 1.90 20.69
CA GLU A 174 17.28 1.55 21.79
C GLU A 174 17.05 0.13 22.33
N GLU A 175 15.81 -0.38 22.25
CA GLU A 175 15.42 -1.73 22.67
C GLU A 175 16.15 -2.83 21.87
N PHE A 176 16.60 -2.54 20.64
CA PHE A 176 17.40 -3.47 19.83
C PHE A 176 18.89 -3.47 20.21
N ARG A 177 19.36 -2.50 21.01
CA ARG A 177 20.75 -2.40 21.45
C ARG A 177 21.02 -3.23 22.72
N THR A 178 20.00 -3.44 23.54
CA THR A 178 20.10 -4.18 24.82
C THR A 178 19.99 -5.70 24.66
N HIS A 179 19.58 -6.21 23.49
CA HIS A 179 19.28 -7.64 23.27
C HIS A 179 20.10 -8.24 22.12
N PRO A 180 21.24 -8.93 22.42
CA PRO A 180 22.12 -9.50 21.39
C PRO A 180 21.44 -10.49 20.43
N GLU A 181 20.42 -11.23 20.90
CA GLU A 181 19.65 -12.16 20.08
C GLU A 181 18.82 -11.45 19.00
N ALA A 182 18.34 -10.22 19.28
CA ALA A 182 17.61 -9.42 18.31
C ALA A 182 18.48 -9.04 17.10
N PHE A 183 19.77 -8.71 17.32
CA PHE A 183 20.72 -8.51 16.23
C PHE A 183 20.89 -9.78 15.37
N ILE A 184 20.96 -10.96 15.99
CA ILE A 184 21.11 -12.24 15.29
C ILE A 184 19.85 -12.59 14.48
N ALA A 185 18.67 -12.41 15.06
CA ALA A 185 17.39 -12.64 14.41
C ALA A 185 17.19 -11.69 13.21
N LEU A 186 17.44 -10.38 13.41
CA LEU A 186 17.34 -9.38 12.36
C LEU A 186 18.37 -9.59 11.24
N GLN A 187 19.59 -10.04 11.56
CA GLN A 187 20.58 -10.39 10.53
C GLN A 187 20.17 -11.66 9.74
N ARG A 188 19.42 -12.59 10.34
CA ARG A 188 18.82 -13.73 9.61
C ARG A 188 17.71 -13.28 8.66
N GLU A 189 16.80 -12.40 9.10
CA GLU A 189 15.74 -11.88 8.22
C GLU A 189 16.28 -10.94 7.14
N SER A 190 17.28 -10.11 7.44
CA SER A 190 17.95 -9.25 6.46
C SER A 190 18.55 -10.07 5.32
N ARG A 191 19.16 -11.22 5.64
CA ARG A 191 19.68 -12.19 4.65
C ARG A 191 18.58 -12.89 3.85
N LYS A 192 17.35 -13.02 4.37
CA LYS A 192 16.20 -13.47 3.57
C LYS A 192 15.74 -12.35 2.62
N ALA A 193 15.57 -11.13 3.13
CA ALA A 193 15.17 -9.97 2.33
C ALA A 193 16.15 -9.68 1.18
N GLN A 194 17.46 -9.82 1.41
CA GLN A 194 18.51 -9.73 0.38
C GLN A 194 18.37 -10.77 -0.76
N ARG A 195 17.68 -11.91 -0.54
CA ARG A 195 17.43 -12.93 -1.58
C ARG A 195 16.23 -12.61 -2.46
N ILE A 196 15.25 -11.83 -1.97
CA ILE A 196 14.00 -11.52 -2.70
C ILE A 196 14.26 -10.41 -3.74
N ALA A 197 14.93 -10.77 -4.83
CA ALA A 197 15.36 -9.86 -5.88
C ALA A 197 14.25 -9.60 -6.92
N HIS A 198 13.26 -8.77 -6.57
CA HIS A 198 12.08 -8.51 -7.40
C HIS A 198 11.82 -7.00 -7.62
N PRO A 199 11.31 -6.55 -8.78
CA PRO A 199 11.08 -5.12 -9.05
C PRO A 199 10.18 -4.43 -8.01
N ASN A 200 9.17 -5.16 -7.50
CA ASN A 200 8.22 -4.69 -6.50
C ASN A 200 8.59 -5.07 -5.03
N THR A 201 9.83 -5.45 -4.75
CA THR A 201 10.39 -5.42 -3.38
C THR A 201 11.39 -4.28 -3.24
N VAL A 202 11.64 -3.85 -2.00
CA VAL A 202 12.70 -2.89 -1.67
C VAL A 202 14.03 -3.63 -1.54
N LYS A 203 15.02 -3.22 -2.34
CA LYS A 203 16.37 -3.78 -2.31
C LYS A 203 17.09 -3.35 -1.04
N VAL A 204 17.18 -4.27 -0.08
CA VAL A 204 18.12 -4.20 1.04
C VAL A 204 19.54 -4.38 0.48
N TYR A 205 20.47 -3.51 0.89
CA TYR A 205 21.89 -3.65 0.55
C TYR A 205 22.62 -4.43 1.64
N ASP A 206 22.57 -3.96 2.89
CA ASP A 206 23.32 -4.56 4.01
C ASP A 206 22.69 -4.25 5.38
N PHE A 207 23.02 -5.05 6.40
CA PHE A 207 22.60 -4.91 7.80
C PHE A 207 23.81 -5.02 8.73
N ASP A 208 24.11 -3.94 9.45
CA ASP A 208 25.40 -3.69 10.09
C ASP A 208 25.21 -2.88 11.40
N ARG A 209 26.30 -2.67 12.15
CA ARG A 209 26.31 -1.92 13.42
C ARG A 209 27.51 -0.96 13.52
N ASP A 210 27.28 0.26 13.97
CA ASP A 210 28.31 1.27 14.19
C ASP A 210 28.41 1.60 15.69
N GLY A 211 29.44 1.06 16.34
CA GLY A 211 29.38 0.82 17.78
C GLY A 211 28.13 -0.02 18.12
N ASP A 212 27.30 0.51 19.01
CA ASP A 212 26.01 -0.11 19.38
C ASP A 212 24.89 0.19 18.37
N VAL A 213 25.07 1.13 17.45
CA VAL A 213 23.98 1.61 16.57
C VAL A 213 23.74 0.60 15.45
N VAL A 214 22.70 -0.22 15.59
CA VAL A 214 22.29 -1.19 14.56
C VAL A 214 21.48 -0.49 13.46
N PHE A 215 21.81 -0.76 12.19
CA PHE A 215 21.14 -0.14 11.04
C PHE A 215 21.05 -1.06 9.82
N MET A 216 19.98 -0.88 9.04
CA MET A 216 19.79 -1.48 7.72
C MET A 216 19.95 -0.42 6.63
N THR A 217 20.69 -0.73 5.58
CA THR A 217 20.84 0.09 4.37
C THR A 217 20.01 -0.48 3.22
N MET A 218 19.31 0.37 2.47
CA MET A 218 18.41 -0.02 1.39
C MET A 218 18.35 1.04 0.27
N GLU A 219 17.75 0.71 -0.87
CA GLU A 219 17.56 1.66 -1.97
C GLU A 219 16.80 2.93 -1.51
N TYR A 220 17.28 4.09 -1.97
CA TYR A 220 16.55 5.34 -1.76
C TYR A 220 15.40 5.45 -2.78
N MET A 221 14.19 5.79 -2.31
CA MET A 221 13.00 5.92 -3.14
C MET A 221 12.35 7.29 -2.96
N GLU A 222 11.92 7.91 -4.07
CA GLU A 222 11.03 9.07 -4.05
C GLU A 222 9.57 8.61 -4.23
N GLY A 223 8.67 9.04 -3.33
CA GLY A 223 7.27 8.57 -3.30
C GLY A 223 6.59 8.85 -1.95
N LYS A 224 5.56 8.07 -1.62
CA LYS A 224 4.82 8.10 -0.35
C LYS A 224 4.49 6.65 0.10
N PRO A 225 4.48 6.33 1.41
CA PRO A 225 3.91 5.08 1.91
C PRO A 225 2.42 4.92 1.53
N LEU A 226 1.97 3.67 1.34
CA LEU A 226 0.62 3.37 0.89
C LEU A 226 -0.44 3.72 1.94
N ASP A 227 -0.13 3.65 3.24
CA ASP A 227 -1.05 4.11 4.29
C ASP A 227 -1.32 5.63 4.17
N GLN A 228 -0.30 6.43 3.90
CA GLN A 228 -0.43 7.86 3.65
C GLN A 228 -1.22 8.13 2.37
N LEU A 229 -1.03 7.29 1.34
CA LEU A 229 -1.80 7.39 0.10
C LEU A 229 -3.28 7.08 0.32
N ILE A 230 -3.62 5.96 0.98
CA ILE A 230 -5.01 5.58 1.30
C ILE A 230 -5.69 6.63 2.18
N LYS A 231 -4.98 7.23 3.15
CA LYS A 231 -5.47 8.37 3.95
C LYS A 231 -5.86 9.60 3.11
N GLN A 232 -5.26 9.82 1.93
CA GLN A 232 -5.64 10.90 1.00
C GLN A 232 -6.96 10.60 0.24
N TYR A 233 -7.47 9.36 0.27
CA TYR A 233 -8.69 8.89 -0.41
C TYR A 233 -9.72 8.22 0.54
N GLN A 234 -9.64 8.52 1.84
CA GLN A 234 -10.48 7.91 2.88
C GLN A 234 -11.98 7.95 2.50
N ALA A 235 -12.70 6.85 2.80
CA ALA A 235 -14.11 6.62 2.46
C ALA A 235 -14.47 6.69 0.95
N THR A 236 -13.49 6.74 0.04
CA THR A 236 -13.74 6.89 -1.40
C THR A 236 -12.89 6.02 -2.33
N GLY A 237 -11.76 5.46 -1.84
CA GLY A 237 -10.90 4.56 -2.61
C GLY A 237 -9.99 5.27 -3.63
N LEU A 238 -8.94 4.58 -4.06
CA LEU A 238 -7.99 5.10 -5.04
C LEU A 238 -8.55 5.03 -6.48
N PRO A 239 -8.02 5.84 -7.42
CA PRO A 239 -8.34 5.73 -8.85
C PRO A 239 -8.09 4.31 -9.37
N ARG A 240 -8.99 3.81 -10.23
CA ARG A 240 -9.06 2.38 -10.55
C ARG A 240 -7.80 1.83 -11.21
N ASP A 241 -7.17 2.60 -12.08
CA ASP A 241 -5.96 2.17 -12.78
C ASP A 241 -4.74 2.17 -11.86
N ASP A 242 -4.64 3.16 -10.96
CA ASP A 242 -3.64 3.19 -9.88
C ASP A 242 -3.85 1.98 -8.93
N VAL A 243 -5.09 1.63 -8.56
CA VAL A 243 -5.39 0.42 -7.75
C VAL A 243 -4.91 -0.86 -8.44
N TRP A 244 -5.24 -1.07 -9.72
CA TRP A 244 -4.81 -2.28 -10.43
C TRP A 244 -3.30 -2.36 -10.58
N HIS A 245 -2.62 -1.23 -10.83
CA HIS A 245 -1.16 -1.19 -10.94
C HIS A 245 -0.47 -1.50 -9.60
N ILE A 246 -0.91 -0.86 -8.51
CA ILE A 246 -0.42 -1.13 -7.15
C ILE A 246 -0.68 -2.59 -6.76
N LEU A 247 -1.90 -3.09 -6.96
CA LEU A 247 -2.29 -4.45 -6.59
C LEU A 247 -1.53 -5.50 -7.40
N SER A 248 -1.28 -5.28 -8.70
CA SER A 248 -0.44 -6.16 -9.51
C SER A 248 0.99 -6.25 -8.97
N GLY A 249 1.60 -5.11 -8.60
CA GLY A 249 2.96 -5.07 -8.04
C GLY A 249 3.06 -5.77 -6.69
N MET A 250 2.09 -5.55 -5.80
CA MET A 250 2.03 -6.23 -4.50
C MET A 250 1.84 -7.74 -4.64
N CYS A 251 0.93 -8.19 -5.52
CA CYS A 251 0.70 -9.62 -5.75
C CYS A 251 1.97 -10.30 -6.30
N SER A 252 2.63 -9.69 -7.29
CA SER A 252 3.86 -10.23 -7.89
C SER A 252 5.00 -10.37 -6.88
N ALA A 253 5.17 -9.38 -5.99
CA ALA A 253 6.18 -9.44 -4.93
C ALA A 253 5.90 -10.51 -3.87
N LEU A 254 4.65 -10.62 -3.41
CA LEU A 254 4.28 -11.64 -2.41
C LEU A 254 4.35 -13.05 -3.00
N ALA A 255 3.84 -13.28 -4.22
CA ALA A 255 3.93 -14.56 -4.91
C ALA A 255 5.39 -15.03 -5.08
N HIS A 256 6.29 -14.13 -5.48
CA HIS A 256 7.72 -14.45 -5.56
C HIS A 256 8.33 -14.77 -4.19
N ALA A 257 8.06 -13.98 -3.14
CA ALA A 257 8.52 -14.30 -1.79
C ALA A 257 7.99 -15.65 -1.28
N HIS A 258 6.73 -15.98 -1.59
CA HIS A 258 6.12 -17.28 -1.29
C HIS A 258 6.80 -18.43 -2.03
N SER A 259 7.23 -18.23 -3.29
CA SER A 259 8.00 -19.24 -4.04
C SER A 259 9.39 -19.54 -3.43
N GLU A 260 9.98 -18.56 -2.75
CA GLU A 260 11.21 -18.70 -1.96
C GLU A 260 10.96 -19.21 -0.51
N ASN A 261 9.72 -19.62 -0.19
CA ASN A 261 9.26 -20.05 1.14
C ASN A 261 9.36 -18.95 2.23
N ILE A 262 9.19 -17.67 1.85
CA ILE A 262 9.23 -16.52 2.77
C ILE A 262 7.84 -15.88 2.90
N VAL A 263 7.17 -16.12 4.04
CA VAL A 263 5.92 -15.44 4.44
C VAL A 263 6.26 -14.09 5.08
N HIS A 264 5.58 -13.01 4.69
CA HIS A 264 5.86 -11.65 5.15
C HIS A 264 5.46 -11.45 6.63
N SER A 265 4.33 -12.00 7.08
CA SER A 265 3.86 -12.01 8.48
C SER A 265 3.58 -10.65 9.15
N ASP A 266 3.63 -9.53 8.41
CA ASP A 266 3.21 -8.19 8.86
C ASP A 266 2.84 -7.33 7.62
N PHE A 267 2.17 -7.93 6.63
CA PHE A 267 1.79 -7.20 5.43
C PHE A 267 0.69 -6.17 5.75
N LYS A 268 0.95 -4.90 5.44
CA LYS A 268 0.06 -3.77 5.75
C LYS A 268 0.36 -2.56 4.87
N PRO A 269 -0.55 -1.57 4.73
CA PRO A 269 -0.29 -0.36 3.92
C PRO A 269 0.93 0.46 4.39
N GLY A 270 1.35 0.32 5.65
CA GLY A 270 2.58 0.94 6.14
C GLY A 270 3.86 0.34 5.57
N ASN A 271 3.85 -0.95 5.18
CA ASN A 271 5.01 -1.70 4.67
C ASN A 271 5.05 -1.76 3.13
N VAL A 272 4.25 -0.92 2.47
CA VAL A 272 4.24 -0.76 1.01
C VAL A 272 4.54 0.70 0.68
N PHE A 273 5.52 0.94 -0.16
CA PHE A 273 5.88 2.26 -0.67
C PHE A 273 5.40 2.43 -2.11
N VAL A 274 4.77 3.56 -2.45
CA VAL A 274 4.38 3.88 -3.82
C VAL A 274 5.28 5.00 -4.33
N THR A 275 6.10 4.70 -5.32
CA THR A 275 7.07 5.64 -5.91
C THR A 275 6.41 6.70 -6.79
N THR A 276 7.13 7.76 -7.14
CA THR A 276 6.63 8.87 -7.99
C THR A 276 6.18 8.45 -9.39
N ASN A 277 6.68 7.33 -9.91
CA ASN A 277 6.22 6.72 -11.17
C ASN A 277 5.02 5.74 -11.00
N GLY A 278 4.52 5.54 -9.77
CA GLY A 278 3.35 4.72 -9.46
C GLY A 278 3.65 3.28 -9.04
N MET A 279 4.90 2.82 -9.11
CA MET A 279 5.27 1.46 -8.75
C MET A 279 5.13 1.20 -7.24
N ALA A 280 4.45 0.12 -6.87
CA ALA A 280 4.42 -0.36 -5.49
C ALA A 280 5.67 -1.21 -5.18
N LYS A 281 6.30 -0.98 -4.03
CA LYS A 281 7.42 -1.76 -3.49
C LYS A 281 7.17 -2.17 -2.04
N ILE A 282 7.28 -3.47 -1.73
CA ILE A 282 7.10 -4.03 -0.38
C ILE A 282 8.43 -4.03 0.39
N PHE A 283 8.40 -3.72 1.68
CA PHE A 283 9.54 -3.79 2.60
C PHE A 283 9.18 -4.43 3.95
N ASP A 284 10.17 -4.64 4.82
CA ASP A 284 10.02 -5.24 6.16
C ASP A 284 9.45 -6.70 6.19
N PHE A 285 9.81 -7.53 5.19
CA PHE A 285 9.54 -8.99 5.21
C PHE A 285 10.15 -9.67 6.46
N GLY A 286 9.34 -10.40 7.23
CA GLY A 286 9.78 -11.31 8.31
C GLY A 286 10.31 -10.65 9.60
N ILE A 287 10.90 -9.44 9.49
CA ILE A 287 11.57 -8.68 10.54
C ILE A 287 10.79 -8.66 11.87
N ALA A 288 9.54 -8.22 11.85
CA ALA A 288 8.76 -7.97 13.06
C ALA A 288 8.53 -9.26 13.89
N ARG A 289 8.27 -10.39 13.20
CA ARG A 289 7.99 -11.68 13.83
C ARG A 289 9.24 -12.40 14.34
N ALA A 290 10.41 -12.11 13.76
CA ALA A 290 11.68 -12.64 14.25
C ALA A 290 12.06 -12.06 15.63
N VAL A 291 11.54 -10.87 15.98
CA VAL A 291 11.66 -10.28 17.32
C VAL A 291 10.76 -11.02 18.32
N ALA A 292 9.45 -11.10 18.04
CA ALA A 292 8.45 -11.71 18.92
C ALA A 292 8.68 -13.22 19.23
N ASN A 293 9.54 -13.90 18.47
CA ASN A 293 9.96 -15.27 18.77
C ASN A 293 11.05 -15.35 19.86
N ILE A 294 11.86 -14.30 20.07
CA ILE A 294 12.92 -14.28 21.11
C ILE A 294 12.28 -14.33 22.50
N ASP A 295 11.24 -13.53 22.70
CA ASP A 295 10.47 -13.44 23.96
C ASP A 295 9.88 -14.79 24.41
N ARG A 296 9.74 -15.75 23.48
CA ARG A 296 9.28 -17.13 23.76
C ARG A 296 10.39 -18.14 24.06
N HIS A 297 11.66 -17.80 23.84
CA HIS A 297 12.80 -18.72 24.01
C HIS A 297 13.72 -18.37 25.18
N THR A 298 13.62 -17.17 25.78
CA THR A 298 14.49 -16.70 26.86
C THR A 298 14.20 -17.32 28.24
N GLY A 299 13.21 -18.20 28.36
CA GLY A 299 13.13 -19.24 29.40
C GLY A 299 12.96 -18.78 30.86
N LYS A 300 12.62 -17.51 31.10
CA LYS A 300 12.33 -16.99 32.44
C LYS A 300 10.84 -16.88 32.70
N GLU A 301 10.29 -17.90 33.35
CA GLU A 301 8.99 -17.76 34.01
C GLU A 301 9.11 -16.75 35.18
N GLN A 302 8.03 -16.02 35.44
CA GLN A 302 7.84 -15.13 36.60
C GLN A 302 8.64 -13.80 36.67
N ASP A 303 9.01 -13.19 35.54
CA ASP A 303 9.35 -11.75 35.54
C ASP A 303 8.47 -10.94 34.55
N GLN A 304 7.34 -10.44 35.06
CA GLN A 304 6.38 -9.64 34.28
C GLN A 304 6.77 -8.15 34.20
N THR A 305 8.06 -7.80 34.29
CA THR A 305 8.54 -6.41 34.14
C THR A 305 8.85 -6.05 32.69
N VAL A 306 7.78 -5.82 31.91
CA VAL A 306 7.78 -4.97 30.71
C VAL A 306 8.82 -5.32 29.64
N PHE A 307 8.60 -6.43 28.92
CA PHE A 307 9.00 -6.53 27.51
C PHE A 307 7.74 -6.72 26.66
N ASP A 308 7.12 -5.61 26.25
CA ASP A 308 5.87 -5.61 25.52
C ASP A 308 6.10 -5.65 24.00
N ALA A 309 5.89 -6.83 23.41
CA ALA A 309 5.93 -7.04 21.96
C ALA A 309 4.87 -6.19 21.21
N GLY A 310 3.80 -5.74 21.89
CA GLY A 310 2.85 -4.75 21.38
C GLY A 310 3.46 -3.35 21.28
N GLY A 311 4.18 -2.91 22.30
CA GLY A 311 4.95 -1.65 22.32
C GLY A 311 6.03 -1.57 21.24
N LEU A 312 6.73 -2.68 20.98
CA LEU A 312 7.68 -2.81 19.87
C LEU A 312 7.03 -2.73 18.47
N GLY A 313 5.69 -2.87 18.39
CA GLY A 313 4.96 -2.91 17.13
C GLY A 313 5.27 -4.16 16.29
N ALA A 314 5.62 -5.28 16.95
CA ALA A 314 6.05 -6.52 16.32
C ALA A 314 4.94 -7.26 15.54
N LEU A 315 3.68 -6.84 15.72
CA LEU A 315 2.54 -7.24 14.91
C LEU A 315 1.60 -6.03 14.74
N THR A 316 0.78 -6.03 13.69
CA THR A 316 -0.27 -5.02 13.50
C THR A 316 -1.66 -5.68 13.58
N PRO A 317 -2.32 -5.70 14.75
CA PRO A 317 -3.50 -6.54 14.99
C PRO A 317 -4.65 -6.37 14.00
N ALA A 318 -4.82 -5.16 13.45
CA ALA A 318 -5.83 -4.86 12.42
C ALA A 318 -5.67 -5.67 11.11
N TYR A 319 -4.46 -6.08 10.75
CA TYR A 319 -4.16 -6.81 9.50
C TYR A 319 -3.72 -8.27 9.73
N ALA A 320 -3.42 -8.66 10.97
CA ALA A 320 -3.04 -10.02 11.33
C ALA A 320 -4.21 -11.00 11.13
N SER A 321 -3.91 -12.23 10.69
CA SER A 321 -4.90 -13.31 10.64
C SER A 321 -5.25 -13.81 12.06
N LEU A 322 -6.35 -14.57 12.17
CA LEU A 322 -6.78 -15.17 13.44
C LEU A 322 -5.69 -16.09 14.00
N GLU A 323 -5.06 -16.89 13.13
CA GLU A 323 -4.03 -17.87 13.47
C GLU A 323 -2.70 -17.17 13.84
N MET A 324 -2.39 -16.02 13.22
CA MET A 324 -1.27 -15.17 13.65
C MET A 324 -1.47 -14.61 15.06
N LEU A 325 -2.68 -14.15 15.39
CA LEU A 325 -3.00 -13.65 16.74
C LEU A 325 -2.99 -14.76 17.79
N GLN A 326 -3.36 -15.98 17.40
CA GLN A 326 -3.21 -17.20 18.22
C GLN A 326 -1.75 -17.70 18.30
N GLY A 327 -0.86 -17.17 17.47
CA GLY A 327 0.57 -17.51 17.46
C GLY A 327 0.92 -18.85 16.80
N GLU A 328 0.05 -19.38 15.93
CA GLU A 328 0.31 -20.57 15.11
C GLU A 328 1.46 -20.35 14.12
N THR A 329 1.98 -21.43 13.51
CA THR A 329 2.97 -21.36 12.43
C THR A 329 2.51 -20.44 11.27
N PRO A 330 3.40 -19.61 10.69
CA PRO A 330 3.06 -18.75 9.56
C PRO A 330 2.74 -19.55 8.31
N ASP A 331 1.66 -19.18 7.62
CA ASP A 331 1.22 -19.75 6.34
C ASP A 331 1.09 -18.64 5.28
N ILE A 332 1.31 -18.95 4.00
CA ILE A 332 1.13 -18.00 2.89
C ILE A 332 -0.27 -17.36 2.85
N ARG A 333 -1.29 -18.07 3.36
CA ARG A 333 -2.68 -17.62 3.49
C ARG A 333 -2.90 -16.57 4.57
N ASP A 334 -1.91 -16.33 5.43
CA ASP A 334 -1.96 -15.23 6.39
C ASP A 334 -1.62 -13.90 5.69
N ASP A 335 -0.63 -13.90 4.79
CA ASP A 335 -0.38 -12.76 3.89
C ASP A 335 -1.56 -12.55 2.91
N VAL A 336 -2.25 -13.62 2.47
CA VAL A 336 -3.47 -13.50 1.64
C VAL A 336 -4.61 -12.79 2.40
N TYR A 337 -4.78 -13.06 3.70
CA TYR A 337 -5.78 -12.35 4.52
C TYR A 337 -5.45 -10.86 4.61
N ALA A 338 -4.19 -10.54 4.95
CA ALA A 338 -3.71 -9.16 5.00
C ALA A 338 -3.84 -8.44 3.64
N LEU A 339 -3.52 -9.12 2.53
CA LEU A 339 -3.69 -8.63 1.16
C LEU A 339 -5.17 -8.42 0.81
N GLY A 340 -6.08 -9.25 1.33
CA GLY A 340 -7.53 -9.02 1.28
C GLY A 340 -7.94 -7.71 1.95
N CYS A 341 -7.39 -7.42 3.15
CA CYS A 341 -7.63 -6.16 3.86
C CYS A 341 -7.08 -4.95 3.08
N VAL A 342 -5.85 -5.03 2.55
CA VAL A 342 -5.25 -3.95 1.75
C VAL A 342 -6.01 -3.73 0.43
N ALA A 343 -6.41 -4.80 -0.26
CA ALA A 343 -7.22 -4.71 -1.48
C ALA A 343 -8.59 -4.07 -1.21
N TYR A 344 -9.21 -4.39 -0.07
CA TYR A 344 -10.46 -3.73 0.36
C TYR A 344 -10.24 -2.24 0.68
N GLU A 345 -9.18 -1.86 1.43
CA GLU A 345 -8.86 -0.45 1.69
C GLU A 345 -8.56 0.31 0.37
N LEU A 346 -7.85 -0.29 -0.58
CA LEU A 346 -7.57 0.30 -1.90
C LEU A 346 -8.84 0.66 -2.69
N PHE A 347 -9.85 -0.22 -2.68
CA PHE A 347 -11.10 -0.02 -3.42
C PHE A 347 -12.17 0.81 -2.68
N SER A 348 -12.02 1.07 -1.38
CA SER A 348 -13.07 1.73 -0.56
C SER A 348 -12.60 2.91 0.30
N GLY A 349 -11.30 3.01 0.60
CA GLY A 349 -10.75 3.99 1.54
C GLY A 349 -11.11 3.72 3.02
N GLU A 350 -11.64 2.54 3.37
CA GLU A 350 -12.01 2.12 4.73
C GLU A 350 -11.56 0.67 4.98
N HIS A 351 -11.23 0.31 6.23
CA HIS A 351 -10.85 -1.08 6.58
C HIS A 351 -12.07 -2.01 6.60
N PRO A 352 -12.00 -3.26 6.10
CA PRO A 352 -13.16 -4.18 6.05
C PRO A 352 -13.84 -4.41 7.41
N PHE A 353 -13.08 -4.30 8.50
CA PHE A 353 -13.52 -4.51 9.88
C PHE A 353 -13.25 -3.30 10.80
N ASN A 354 -13.23 -2.07 10.25
CA ASN A 354 -12.98 -0.83 11.03
C ASN A 354 -11.70 -0.86 11.89
N ARG A 355 -10.66 -1.55 11.41
CA ARG A 355 -9.37 -1.81 12.09
C ARG A 355 -9.44 -2.54 13.42
N LEU A 356 -10.56 -3.21 13.72
CA LEU A 356 -10.61 -4.20 14.79
C LEU A 356 -9.72 -5.41 14.47
N PRO A 357 -9.07 -6.02 15.48
CA PRO A 357 -8.40 -7.31 15.37
C PRO A 357 -9.29 -8.43 14.80
N ALA A 358 -8.68 -9.44 14.17
CA ALA A 358 -9.41 -10.52 13.50
C ALA A 358 -10.20 -11.41 14.47
N ASP A 359 -9.69 -11.64 15.68
CA ASP A 359 -10.38 -12.36 16.76
C ASP A 359 -11.57 -11.58 17.30
N GLU A 360 -11.43 -10.27 17.56
CA GLU A 360 -12.55 -9.39 17.92
C GLU A 360 -13.62 -9.37 16.83
N ALA A 361 -13.23 -9.23 15.56
CA ALA A 361 -14.14 -9.17 14.42
C ALA A 361 -14.87 -10.51 14.18
N TYR A 362 -14.19 -11.64 14.38
CA TYR A 362 -14.76 -12.98 14.35
C TYR A 362 -15.76 -13.20 15.49
N ASN A 363 -15.39 -12.86 16.73
CA ASN A 363 -16.25 -12.97 17.92
C ASN A 363 -17.51 -12.08 17.80
N LYS A 364 -17.37 -10.88 17.24
CA LYS A 364 -18.48 -9.96 16.91
C LYS A 364 -19.26 -10.37 15.65
N LYS A 365 -18.88 -11.47 14.98
CA LYS A 365 -19.50 -12.03 13.76
C LYS A 365 -19.63 -11.01 12.63
N LEU A 366 -18.67 -10.10 12.51
CA LEU A 366 -18.67 -9.04 11.51
C LEU A 366 -18.52 -9.62 10.09
N LYS A 367 -19.04 -8.89 9.10
CA LYS A 367 -18.87 -9.19 7.68
C LYS A 367 -18.48 -7.91 6.94
N PRO A 368 -17.53 -7.97 5.99
CA PRO A 368 -17.10 -6.79 5.26
C PRO A 368 -18.25 -6.27 4.37
N LYS A 369 -18.43 -4.95 4.29
CA LYS A 369 -19.50 -4.34 3.49
C LYS A 369 -19.20 -4.55 2.01
N ARG A 370 -20.16 -5.09 1.24
CA ARG A 370 -19.93 -5.31 -0.20
C ARG A 370 -19.62 -4.00 -0.92
N ILE A 371 -18.43 -3.92 -1.51
CA ILE A 371 -18.01 -2.86 -2.42
C ILE A 371 -18.93 -2.88 -3.66
N SER A 372 -19.61 -1.77 -3.92
CA SER A 372 -20.53 -1.59 -5.05
C SER A 372 -19.82 -1.68 -6.39
N ASP A 373 -18.68 -1.00 -6.49
CA ASP A 373 -18.00 -0.60 -7.73
C ASP A 373 -17.10 -1.72 -8.30
N ILE A 374 -17.19 -2.94 -7.78
CA ILE A 374 -16.49 -4.11 -8.33
C ILE A 374 -17.49 -5.21 -8.70
N SER A 375 -17.14 -5.98 -9.74
CA SER A 375 -17.98 -7.07 -10.21
C SER A 375 -18.24 -8.12 -9.11
N LYS A 376 -19.35 -8.85 -9.19
CA LYS A 376 -19.66 -9.94 -8.24
C LYS A 376 -18.55 -11.00 -8.15
N ARG A 377 -17.70 -11.16 -9.18
CA ARG A 377 -16.51 -12.02 -9.15
C ARG A 377 -15.37 -11.41 -8.32
N GLN A 378 -15.04 -10.15 -8.58
CA GLN A 378 -13.98 -9.44 -7.85
C GLN A 378 -14.32 -9.29 -6.36
N TRP A 379 -15.59 -9.04 -6.03
CA TRP A 379 -16.07 -9.08 -4.65
C TRP A 379 -15.80 -10.45 -4.01
N ARG A 380 -16.19 -11.56 -4.66
CA ARG A 380 -15.96 -12.92 -4.14
C ARG A 380 -14.48 -13.25 -3.91
N ALA A 381 -13.56 -12.72 -4.73
CA ALA A 381 -12.12 -12.92 -4.52
C ALA A 381 -11.62 -12.22 -3.25
N ILE A 382 -12.08 -11.00 -2.97
CA ILE A 382 -11.77 -10.24 -1.75
C ILE A 382 -12.47 -10.89 -0.53
N GLU A 383 -13.75 -11.25 -0.68
CA GLU A 383 -14.56 -11.93 0.34
C GLU A 383 -13.95 -13.27 0.77
N ALA A 384 -13.39 -14.06 -0.16
CA ALA A 384 -12.66 -15.29 0.13
C ALA A 384 -11.30 -15.05 0.80
N ALA A 385 -10.55 -14.01 0.40
CA ALA A 385 -9.31 -13.65 1.08
C ALA A 385 -9.56 -13.19 2.54
N LEU A 386 -10.66 -12.47 2.78
CA LEU A 386 -11.10 -12.00 4.10
C LEU A 386 -11.75 -13.09 4.98
N SER A 387 -11.75 -14.36 4.56
CA SER A 387 -12.22 -15.47 5.41
C SER A 387 -11.41 -15.57 6.70
N PHE A 388 -12.06 -15.41 7.86
CA PHE A 388 -11.40 -15.47 9.18
C PHE A 388 -10.62 -16.76 9.43
N LYS A 389 -11.07 -17.89 8.89
CA LYS A 389 -10.37 -19.18 9.01
C LYS A 389 -9.51 -19.50 7.78
N ARG A 390 -8.26 -19.91 7.99
CA ARG A 390 -7.27 -20.34 6.97
C ARG A 390 -7.79 -21.44 6.01
N GLU A 391 -8.66 -22.33 6.47
CA GLU A 391 -9.29 -23.39 5.66
C GLU A 391 -10.24 -22.85 4.56
N ASN A 392 -10.83 -21.65 4.76
CA ASN A 392 -11.79 -21.02 3.85
C ASN A 392 -11.19 -19.86 3.04
N ARG A 393 -9.87 -19.64 3.13
CA ARG A 393 -9.16 -18.61 2.35
C ARG A 393 -8.77 -19.11 0.97
N THR A 394 -8.57 -18.17 0.05
CA THR A 394 -7.89 -18.43 -1.21
C THR A 394 -6.49 -18.99 -0.94
N GLU A 395 -6.11 -20.06 -1.64
CA GLU A 395 -4.93 -20.87 -1.32
C GLU A 395 -3.58 -20.15 -1.49
N SER A 396 -3.50 -19.18 -2.40
CA SER A 396 -2.28 -18.44 -2.74
C SER A 396 -2.59 -17.04 -3.29
N VAL A 397 -1.55 -16.19 -3.37
CA VAL A 397 -1.63 -14.85 -3.93
C VAL A 397 -1.94 -14.87 -5.44
N ASP A 398 -1.37 -15.81 -6.20
CA ASP A 398 -1.66 -15.97 -7.64
C ASP A 398 -3.09 -16.40 -7.90
N ALA A 399 -3.64 -17.30 -7.07
CA ALA A 399 -5.04 -17.70 -7.15
C ALA A 399 -5.97 -16.51 -6.86
N PHE A 400 -5.64 -15.69 -5.85
CA PHE A 400 -6.37 -14.46 -5.53
C PHE A 400 -6.33 -13.43 -6.67
N TYR A 401 -5.14 -13.14 -7.21
CA TYR A 401 -4.97 -12.18 -8.30
C TYR A 401 -5.65 -12.66 -9.59
N THR A 402 -5.58 -13.95 -9.90
CA THR A 402 -6.30 -14.59 -11.01
C THR A 402 -7.82 -14.44 -10.86
N GLN A 403 -8.34 -14.70 -9.66
CA GLN A 403 -9.76 -14.52 -9.32
C GLN A 403 -10.25 -13.06 -9.37
N LEU A 404 -9.35 -12.08 -9.31
CA LEU A 404 -9.63 -10.66 -9.53
C LEU A 404 -9.56 -10.23 -11.00
N THR A 405 -8.64 -10.77 -11.78
CA THR A 405 -8.27 -10.26 -13.13
C THR A 405 -8.91 -11.03 -14.28
N VAL A 406 -8.78 -12.35 -14.34
CA VAL A 406 -9.16 -13.16 -15.52
C VAL A 406 -10.67 -13.25 -15.74
N LYS A 407 -11.18 -12.57 -16.79
CA LYS A 407 -12.56 -12.78 -17.26
C LYS A 407 -12.72 -14.24 -17.68
N LYS A 408 -13.59 -15.00 -17.01
CA LYS A 408 -14.01 -16.34 -17.47
C LYS A 408 -14.52 -16.20 -18.91
N LYS A 409 -13.89 -16.88 -19.88
CA LYS A 409 -14.57 -17.22 -21.13
C LYS A 409 -15.84 -18.00 -20.76
N SER A 410 -16.96 -17.68 -21.39
CA SER A 410 -18.22 -18.32 -21.06
C SER A 410 -18.14 -19.80 -21.40
N LYS A 411 -18.36 -20.68 -20.41
CA LYS A 411 -18.74 -22.08 -20.68
C LYS A 411 -20.22 -22.12 -21.07
N LEU A 412 -20.56 -21.48 -22.18
CA LEU A 412 -21.86 -21.63 -22.85
C LEU A 412 -21.78 -22.86 -23.77
N LEU A 413 -21.58 -24.02 -23.15
CA LEU A 413 -21.70 -25.37 -23.72
C LEU A 413 -21.51 -26.38 -22.58
N LEU A 414 -22.17 -27.53 -22.70
CA LEU A 414 -22.02 -28.71 -21.84
C LEU A 414 -22.60 -28.67 -20.41
N ILE A 415 -23.85 -28.20 -20.23
CA ILE A 415 -24.80 -28.82 -19.29
C ILE A 415 -26.18 -28.93 -19.96
N THR A 416 -26.37 -29.99 -20.74
CA THR A 416 -27.65 -30.37 -21.35
C THR A 416 -27.83 -31.89 -21.33
N PHE A 417 -27.58 -32.53 -20.18
CA PHE A 417 -27.83 -33.96 -19.97
C PHE A 417 -27.99 -34.30 -18.48
N LEU A 418 -29.12 -33.92 -17.88
CA LEU A 418 -29.62 -34.47 -16.60
C LEU A 418 -31.06 -33.99 -16.32
N LEU A 419 -32.00 -34.58 -17.05
CA LEU A 419 -33.43 -34.62 -16.73
C LEU A 419 -33.95 -36.03 -17.07
N PHE A 420 -35.03 -36.43 -16.41
CA PHE A 420 -35.74 -37.72 -16.55
C PHE A 420 -35.02 -38.99 -16.04
N SER A 421 -35.17 -39.22 -14.74
CA SER A 421 -35.76 -40.48 -14.27
C SER A 421 -36.73 -40.16 -13.12
N THR A 422 -37.95 -40.69 -13.16
CA THR A 422 -39.02 -40.34 -12.21
C THR A 422 -39.75 -41.58 -11.69
N ALA A 423 -40.25 -41.47 -10.46
CA ALA A 423 -41.15 -42.39 -9.76
C ALA A 423 -40.55 -43.73 -9.27
N GLY A 424 -40.87 -44.03 -8.01
CA GLY A 424 -40.58 -45.26 -7.28
C GLY A 424 -41.31 -45.13 -5.93
N ALA A 425 -42.31 -45.98 -5.70
CA ALA A 425 -43.37 -45.71 -4.72
C ALA A 425 -42.90 -45.75 -3.25
N ALA A 426 -43.66 -45.08 -2.37
CA ALA A 426 -43.53 -45.21 -0.93
C ALA A 426 -44.23 -46.49 -0.43
N TYR A 427 -43.64 -47.15 0.56
CA TYR A 427 -44.37 -47.97 1.53
C TYR A 427 -43.75 -47.85 2.93
N TYR A 428 -44.48 -48.32 3.94
CA TYR A 428 -44.37 -47.90 5.34
C TYR A 428 -43.47 -48.81 6.19
N THR A 429 -43.01 -48.29 7.32
CA THR A 429 -42.07 -48.96 8.25
C THR A 429 -42.76 -49.55 9.48
N SER A 430 -42.39 -50.80 9.87
CA SER A 430 -42.44 -51.36 11.25
C SER A 430 -43.82 -51.40 11.96
N VAL A 431 -44.15 -52.27 12.91
CA VAL A 431 -43.37 -52.89 14.01
C VAL A 431 -43.91 -54.30 14.34
N GLN A 432 -42.99 -55.24 14.57
CA GLN A 432 -42.96 -56.29 15.61
C GLN A 432 -44.24 -56.60 16.44
N THR A 433 -44.60 -57.89 16.51
CA THR A 433 -45.36 -58.50 17.62
C THR A 433 -44.73 -59.86 17.97
N ASP A 434 -44.84 -60.30 19.23
CA ASP A 434 -44.19 -61.53 19.72
C ASP A 434 -45.10 -62.38 20.62
N ASN A 435 -44.68 -63.62 20.85
CA ASN A 435 -45.49 -64.78 21.27
C ASN A 435 -45.88 -64.83 22.77
N VAL A 436 -47.07 -65.39 23.10
CA VAL A 436 -47.37 -66.06 24.40
C VAL A 436 -48.34 -67.25 24.19
N VAL A 437 -48.23 -68.31 25.01
CA VAL A 437 -48.98 -69.59 24.97
C VAL A 437 -49.91 -69.73 26.21
N PRO A 438 -51.11 -70.33 26.10
CA PRO A 438 -52.01 -70.58 27.24
C PRO A 438 -51.84 -71.97 27.91
N PRO A 439 -52.12 -72.12 29.23
CA PRO A 439 -52.16 -73.40 29.95
C PRO A 439 -53.59 -74.00 30.09
N VAL A 440 -53.69 -75.17 30.74
CA VAL A 440 -54.83 -76.12 30.75
C VAL A 440 -55.59 -76.14 32.11
N PRO A 441 -56.92 -76.41 32.18
CA PRO A 441 -57.75 -76.25 33.39
C PRO A 441 -58.08 -77.56 34.16
N GLN A 442 -58.51 -77.47 35.43
CA GLN A 442 -59.31 -78.52 36.13
C GLN A 442 -60.19 -78.02 37.33
N ILE A 443 -61.47 -78.46 37.31
CA ILE A 443 -62.25 -79.15 38.39
C ILE A 443 -62.62 -78.46 39.75
N SER A 444 -63.90 -78.02 39.80
CA SER A 444 -65.01 -78.25 40.78
C SER A 444 -64.99 -77.96 42.31
N GLU A 445 -66.24 -77.87 42.82
CA GLU A 445 -66.76 -78.00 44.20
C GLU A 445 -66.48 -76.92 45.26
N SER A 446 -67.51 -76.08 45.53
CA SER A 446 -68.29 -76.17 46.77
C SER A 446 -69.49 -75.21 46.77
N GLU A 447 -70.72 -75.72 46.72
CA GLU A 447 -71.92 -74.92 47.03
C GLU A 447 -72.13 -74.80 48.56
N ILE A 448 -73.06 -73.93 48.99
CA ILE A 448 -73.33 -73.58 50.40
C ILE A 448 -72.17 -72.76 51.05
N ARG A 449 -71.65 -71.78 50.30
CA ARG A 449 -70.98 -70.59 50.84
C ARG A 449 -71.02 -69.44 49.82
N ASN A 450 -71.59 -68.26 50.07
CA ASN A 450 -72.54 -67.89 51.13
C ASN A 450 -73.36 -66.67 50.68
N GLU A 451 -74.67 -66.64 50.98
CA GLU A 451 -75.51 -65.44 50.82
C GLU A 451 -74.99 -64.25 51.69
N LEU A 452 -74.29 -64.57 52.77
CA LEU A 452 -73.53 -63.63 53.60
C LEU A 452 -72.42 -62.90 52.82
N GLU A 453 -71.75 -63.56 51.87
CA GLU A 453 -70.65 -62.94 51.11
C GLU A 453 -71.18 -61.96 50.05
N PHE A 454 -72.32 -62.28 49.42
CA PHE A 454 -73.06 -61.33 48.60
C PHE A 454 -73.45 -60.10 49.43
N ASN A 455 -74.07 -60.29 50.59
CA ASN A 455 -74.49 -59.18 51.45
C ASN A 455 -73.32 -58.34 51.98
N ILE A 456 -72.17 -58.93 52.30
CA ILE A 456 -70.97 -58.18 52.72
C ILE A 456 -70.41 -57.35 51.56
N ARG A 457 -70.17 -57.96 50.38
CA ARG A 457 -69.61 -57.24 49.22
C ARG A 457 -70.56 -56.14 48.72
N TYR A 458 -71.87 -56.41 48.66
CA TYR A 458 -72.87 -55.45 48.23
C TYR A 458 -72.94 -54.22 49.16
N ASN A 459 -72.93 -54.43 50.48
CA ASN A 459 -72.92 -53.33 51.44
C ASN A 459 -71.58 -52.55 51.43
N LEU A 460 -70.45 -53.23 51.20
CA LEU A 460 -69.14 -52.58 51.07
C LEU A 460 -69.09 -51.64 49.84
N TYR A 461 -69.49 -52.13 48.66
CA TYR A 461 -69.60 -51.29 47.46
C TYR A 461 -70.56 -50.11 47.69
N LYS A 462 -71.71 -50.35 48.32
CA LYS A 462 -72.66 -49.31 48.70
C LYS A 462 -72.03 -48.22 49.57
N GLU A 463 -71.36 -48.59 50.65
CA GLU A 463 -70.70 -47.63 51.55
C GLU A 463 -69.58 -46.85 50.83
N ASN A 464 -68.84 -47.50 49.92
CA ASN A 464 -67.79 -46.88 49.13
C ASN A 464 -68.32 -45.87 48.11
N ILE A 465 -69.37 -46.21 47.35
CA ILE A 465 -69.96 -45.27 46.38
C ILE A 465 -70.63 -44.11 47.12
N GLU A 466 -71.31 -44.35 48.24
CA GLU A 466 -71.90 -43.27 49.06
C GLU A 466 -70.82 -42.33 49.63
N LYS A 467 -69.65 -42.84 50.06
CA LYS A 467 -68.48 -42.01 50.43
C LYS A 467 -67.93 -41.19 49.24
N LEU A 468 -67.79 -41.81 48.06
CA LEU A 468 -67.24 -41.16 46.86
C LEU A 468 -68.18 -40.09 46.30
N ALA A 469 -69.49 -40.35 46.28
CA ALA A 469 -70.53 -39.42 45.84
C ALA A 469 -70.70 -38.24 46.81
N ALA A 470 -70.51 -38.44 48.12
CA ALA A 470 -70.60 -37.37 49.12
C ALA A 470 -69.47 -36.32 49.02
N LYS A 471 -68.31 -36.66 48.41
CA LYS A 471 -67.17 -35.74 48.23
C LYS A 471 -66.59 -35.82 46.80
N PRO A 472 -67.32 -35.32 45.79
CA PRO A 472 -66.98 -35.51 44.39
C PRO A 472 -65.82 -34.59 43.96
N SER A 473 -64.62 -35.16 43.82
CA SER A 473 -63.41 -34.39 43.46
C SER A 473 -63.34 -34.06 41.97
N PHE A 474 -63.84 -34.97 41.12
CA PHE A 474 -63.70 -34.96 39.65
C PHE A 474 -62.23 -35.06 39.16
N THR A 475 -61.37 -35.76 39.91
CA THR A 475 -60.09 -36.27 39.38
C THR A 475 -60.32 -37.52 38.52
N ALA A 476 -59.35 -37.88 37.67
CA ALA A 476 -59.42 -39.12 36.88
C ALA A 476 -59.51 -40.36 37.80
N GLU A 477 -58.69 -40.40 38.84
CA GLU A 477 -58.71 -41.39 39.92
C GLU A 477 -60.09 -41.51 40.61
N TRP A 478 -60.77 -40.39 40.90
CA TRP A 478 -62.10 -40.42 41.51
C TRP A 478 -63.17 -40.95 40.55
N GLU A 479 -63.10 -40.58 39.26
CA GLU A 479 -64.00 -41.15 38.24
C GLU A 479 -63.75 -42.64 38.03
N GLU A 480 -62.49 -43.07 37.98
CA GLU A 480 -62.11 -44.49 37.84
C GLU A 480 -62.62 -45.30 39.04
N ASN A 481 -62.41 -44.80 40.26
CA ASN A 481 -62.92 -45.43 41.48
C ASN A 481 -64.45 -45.48 41.52
N ILE A 482 -65.16 -44.36 41.33
CA ILE A 482 -66.63 -44.35 41.44
C ILE A 482 -67.31 -45.15 40.32
N TRP A 483 -66.72 -45.19 39.12
CA TRP A 483 -67.18 -46.05 38.03
C TRP A 483 -66.90 -47.52 38.31
N SER A 484 -65.71 -47.87 38.82
CA SER A 484 -65.34 -49.25 39.15
C SER A 484 -66.26 -49.84 40.22
N GLU A 485 -66.51 -49.11 41.31
CA GLU A 485 -67.41 -49.55 42.38
C GLU A 485 -68.87 -49.70 41.89
N MET A 486 -69.36 -48.77 41.05
CA MET A 486 -70.67 -48.88 40.41
C MET A 486 -70.79 -50.12 39.51
N GLN A 487 -69.76 -50.42 38.70
CA GLN A 487 -69.73 -51.64 37.89
C GLN A 487 -69.62 -52.92 38.75
N GLY A 488 -68.94 -52.84 39.91
CA GLY A 488 -68.92 -53.90 40.91
C GLY A 488 -70.32 -54.26 41.42
N VAL A 489 -71.13 -53.26 41.79
CA VAL A 489 -72.55 -53.47 42.14
C VAL A 489 -73.33 -54.06 40.97
N LEU A 490 -73.21 -53.48 39.77
CA LEU A 490 -73.99 -53.90 38.61
C LEU A 490 -73.68 -55.36 38.20
N GLY A 491 -72.41 -55.77 38.31
CA GLY A 491 -71.99 -57.16 38.11
C GLY A 491 -72.57 -58.11 39.15
N MET A 492 -72.60 -57.72 40.44
CA MET A 492 -73.27 -58.50 41.49
C MET A 492 -74.78 -58.62 41.25
N LEU A 493 -75.43 -57.55 40.78
CA LEU A 493 -76.85 -57.54 40.40
C LEU A 493 -77.13 -58.26 39.05
N SER A 494 -76.17 -58.99 38.48
CA SER A 494 -76.30 -59.70 37.20
C SER A 494 -76.77 -58.79 36.04
N GLY A 495 -76.40 -57.51 36.08
CA GLY A 495 -76.81 -56.50 35.10
C GLY A 495 -78.24 -55.97 35.27
N GLN A 496 -78.99 -56.36 36.30
CA GLN A 496 -80.35 -55.89 36.57
C GLN A 496 -80.35 -54.83 37.71
N PRO A 497 -80.30 -53.53 37.40
CA PRO A 497 -80.19 -52.49 38.42
C PRO A 497 -81.43 -52.41 39.31
N ASN A 498 -81.23 -52.30 40.62
CA ASN A 498 -82.30 -52.09 41.59
C ASN A 498 -82.57 -50.60 41.86
N GLU A 499 -83.65 -50.31 42.58
CA GLU A 499 -84.13 -48.94 42.86
C GLU A 499 -83.07 -48.04 43.50
N TRP A 500 -82.27 -48.56 44.44
CA TRP A 500 -81.16 -47.81 45.06
C TRP A 500 -80.05 -47.49 44.05
N TYR A 501 -79.67 -48.43 43.19
CA TYR A 501 -78.67 -48.19 42.14
C TYR A 501 -79.13 -47.12 41.14
N LEU A 502 -80.41 -47.17 40.72
CA LEU A 502 -80.99 -46.18 39.80
C LEU A 502 -81.04 -44.77 40.43
N SER A 503 -81.47 -44.67 41.70
CA SER A 503 -81.49 -43.42 42.46
C SER A 503 -80.08 -42.82 42.65
N LEU A 504 -79.08 -43.67 42.94
CA LEU A 504 -77.69 -43.26 43.10
C LEU A 504 -77.04 -42.83 41.77
N ARG A 505 -77.33 -43.54 40.67
CA ARG A 505 -76.90 -43.18 39.30
C ARG A 505 -77.39 -41.78 38.90
N GLU A 506 -78.68 -41.51 39.09
CA GLU A 506 -79.27 -40.18 38.87
C GLU A 506 -78.65 -39.11 39.81
N GLY A 507 -78.43 -39.46 41.08
CA GLY A 507 -77.72 -38.59 42.02
C GLY A 507 -76.33 -38.17 41.51
N ILE A 508 -75.52 -39.12 41.04
CA ILE A 508 -74.19 -38.84 40.46
C ILE A 508 -74.30 -37.96 39.20
N TYR A 509 -75.29 -38.22 38.32
CA TYR A 509 -75.56 -37.40 37.13
C TYR A 509 -75.87 -35.94 37.46
N GLN A 510 -76.69 -35.67 38.50
CA GLN A 510 -77.01 -34.30 38.92
C GLN A 510 -75.80 -33.54 39.50
N ILE A 511 -74.90 -34.22 40.22
CA ILE A 511 -73.63 -33.63 40.66
C ILE A 511 -72.77 -33.29 39.43
N TYR A 512 -72.70 -34.19 38.45
CA TYR A 512 -72.00 -33.98 37.18
C TYR A 512 -72.54 -32.75 36.41
N LEU A 513 -73.86 -32.68 36.18
CA LEU A 513 -74.51 -31.54 35.52
C LEU A 513 -74.23 -30.21 36.25
N THR A 514 -74.21 -30.22 37.59
CA THR A 514 -73.90 -29.04 38.41
C THR A 514 -72.45 -28.58 38.23
N LYS A 515 -71.49 -29.52 38.23
CA LYS A 515 -70.07 -29.25 38.01
C LYS A 515 -69.79 -28.73 36.59
N ILE A 516 -70.41 -29.34 35.58
CA ILE A 516 -70.30 -28.94 34.17
C ILE A 516 -70.73 -27.48 33.99
N LYS A 517 -71.94 -27.12 34.46
CA LYS A 517 -72.46 -25.74 34.42
C LYS A 517 -71.49 -24.73 35.05
N ALA A 518 -70.91 -25.08 36.21
CA ALA A 518 -69.94 -24.23 36.90
C ALA A 518 -68.61 -24.06 36.13
N LEU A 519 -68.14 -25.09 35.42
CA LEU A 519 -66.91 -25.03 34.61
C LEU A 519 -67.10 -24.21 33.32
N VAL A 520 -68.27 -24.31 32.67
CA VAL A 520 -68.63 -23.49 31.51
C VAL A 520 -68.60 -22.01 31.88
N THR A 521 -69.28 -21.62 32.97
CA THR A 521 -69.29 -20.23 33.48
C THR A 521 -67.89 -19.73 33.85
N LYS A 522 -67.03 -20.60 34.41
CA LYS A 522 -65.62 -20.29 34.73
C LYS A 522 -64.68 -20.31 33.52
N SER A 523 -65.19 -20.47 32.29
CA SER A 523 -64.41 -20.61 31.05
C SER A 523 -63.41 -21.77 31.03
N SER A 524 -63.57 -22.79 31.88
CA SER A 524 -62.69 -23.96 31.96
C SER A 524 -63.12 -25.06 30.97
N TYR A 525 -63.10 -24.71 29.68
CA TYR A 525 -63.70 -25.50 28.62
C TYR A 525 -63.14 -26.93 28.50
N PRO A 526 -61.82 -27.20 28.57
CA PRO A 526 -61.31 -28.57 28.45
C PRO A 526 -61.81 -29.49 29.58
N GLN A 527 -61.89 -28.96 30.80
CA GLN A 527 -62.44 -29.70 31.95
C GLN A 527 -63.94 -29.93 31.79
N ALA A 528 -64.69 -28.93 31.30
CA ALA A 528 -66.11 -29.09 31.00
C ALA A 528 -66.37 -30.18 29.95
N THR A 529 -65.54 -30.27 28.89
CA THR A 529 -65.64 -31.35 27.89
C THR A 529 -65.42 -32.73 28.52
N ILE A 530 -64.33 -32.91 29.29
CA ILE A 530 -64.02 -34.21 29.93
C ILE A 530 -65.17 -34.65 30.84
N LEU A 531 -65.71 -33.74 31.65
CA LEU A 531 -66.81 -34.10 32.54
C LEU A 531 -68.13 -34.34 31.79
N ILE A 532 -68.34 -33.74 30.62
CA ILE A 532 -69.47 -34.07 29.75
C ILE A 532 -69.35 -35.50 29.22
N GLU A 533 -68.19 -35.91 28.71
CA GLU A 533 -68.01 -37.28 28.19
C GLU A 533 -68.14 -38.35 29.29
N ASN A 534 -67.70 -38.06 30.52
CA ASN A 534 -67.94 -38.96 31.67
C ASN A 534 -69.43 -39.03 32.05
N ALA A 535 -70.16 -37.91 32.02
CA ALA A 535 -71.53 -37.84 32.52
C ALA A 535 -72.53 -38.75 31.79
N TYR A 536 -72.29 -39.07 30.50
CA TYR A 536 -73.11 -40.02 29.72
C TYR A 536 -73.21 -41.40 30.40
N ARG A 537 -72.20 -41.80 31.19
CA ARG A 537 -72.20 -43.08 31.93
C ARG A 537 -73.32 -43.18 32.97
N TYR A 538 -73.80 -42.03 33.46
CA TYR A 538 -74.68 -41.92 34.62
C TYR A 538 -76.13 -41.56 34.25
N THR A 539 -76.48 -41.53 32.96
CA THR A 539 -77.86 -41.27 32.51
C THR A 539 -78.28 -42.22 31.39
N GLU A 540 -79.56 -42.15 31.01
CA GLU A 540 -80.14 -42.67 29.77
C GLU A 540 -80.92 -41.58 29.00
N ASP A 541 -81.17 -40.43 29.65
CA ASP A 541 -81.68 -39.21 29.02
C ASP A 541 -80.54 -38.19 28.86
N ASP A 542 -79.92 -38.25 27.68
CA ASP A 542 -78.84 -37.35 27.28
C ASP A 542 -79.31 -35.93 26.95
N THR A 543 -80.62 -35.60 26.96
CA THR A 543 -81.11 -34.31 26.44
C THR A 543 -80.49 -33.12 27.17
N LEU A 544 -80.41 -33.15 28.49
CA LEU A 544 -79.78 -32.10 29.30
C LEU A 544 -78.27 -32.00 29.05
N LEU A 545 -77.61 -33.14 28.84
CA LEU A 545 -76.17 -33.22 28.63
C LEU A 545 -75.75 -32.75 27.22
N ASN A 546 -76.48 -33.17 26.19
CA ASN A 546 -76.34 -32.70 24.81
C ASN A 546 -76.60 -31.19 24.70
N ASN A 547 -77.54 -30.64 25.48
CA ASN A 547 -77.72 -29.20 25.61
C ASN A 547 -76.48 -28.50 26.22
N GLN A 548 -75.86 -29.04 27.28
CA GLN A 548 -74.60 -28.49 27.83
C GLN A 548 -73.45 -28.57 26.81
N LYS A 549 -73.32 -29.69 26.09
CA LYS A 549 -72.32 -29.90 25.02
C LYS A 549 -72.45 -28.87 23.90
N THR A 550 -73.67 -28.53 23.52
CA THR A 550 -74.00 -27.49 22.53
C THR A 550 -73.64 -26.09 23.04
N VAL A 551 -74.04 -25.73 24.27
CA VAL A 551 -73.70 -24.43 24.89
C VAL A 551 -72.19 -24.25 25.02
N LEU A 552 -71.46 -25.30 25.41
CA LEU A 552 -70.00 -25.30 25.49
C LEU A 552 -69.36 -25.05 24.11
N ALA A 553 -69.77 -25.77 23.08
CA ALA A 553 -69.25 -25.63 21.72
C ALA A 553 -69.48 -24.22 21.14
N GLU A 554 -70.67 -23.64 21.34
CA GLU A 554 -70.92 -22.24 20.95
C GLU A 554 -70.02 -21.25 21.68
N THR A 555 -69.79 -21.47 22.97
CA THR A 555 -69.03 -20.54 23.83
C THR A 555 -67.54 -20.55 23.48
N ILE A 556 -66.98 -21.73 23.18
CA ILE A 556 -65.63 -21.87 22.60
C ILE A 556 -65.53 -21.08 21.29
N ARG A 557 -66.42 -21.35 20.33
CA ARG A 557 -66.42 -20.72 18.99
C ARG A 557 -66.55 -19.19 19.05
N LYS A 558 -67.34 -18.66 19.99
CA LYS A 558 -67.47 -17.21 20.24
C LYS A 558 -66.15 -16.59 20.73
N LYS A 559 -65.43 -17.27 21.63
CA LYS A 559 -64.13 -16.82 22.15
C LYS A 559 -63.03 -16.85 21.08
N GLU A 560 -62.91 -17.94 20.31
CA GLU A 560 -61.93 -18.06 19.22
C GLU A 560 -62.06 -16.94 18.19
N LEU A 561 -63.30 -16.58 17.82
CA LEU A 561 -63.58 -15.48 16.89
C LEU A 561 -63.15 -14.12 17.46
N GLN A 562 -63.31 -13.91 18.77
CA GLN A 562 -62.89 -12.69 19.47
C GLN A 562 -61.37 -12.57 19.54
N ASP A 563 -60.67 -13.66 19.90
CA ASP A 563 -59.21 -13.68 19.96
C ASP A 563 -58.57 -13.57 18.57
N LYS A 564 -59.17 -14.16 17.52
CA LYS A 564 -58.75 -13.98 16.12
C LYS A 564 -58.83 -12.51 15.69
N LYS A 565 -59.93 -11.81 15.99
CA LYS A 565 -60.10 -10.36 15.72
C LYS A 565 -59.09 -9.51 16.50
N ARG A 566 -58.77 -9.89 17.75
CA ARG A 566 -57.76 -9.22 18.58
C ARG A 566 -56.35 -9.38 18.01
N ALA A 567 -55.98 -10.60 17.59
CA ALA A 567 -54.69 -10.89 16.98
C ALA A 567 -54.51 -10.15 15.64
N GLU A 568 -55.55 -10.05 14.82
CA GLU A 568 -55.52 -9.30 13.56
C GLU A 568 -55.32 -7.78 13.78
N ARG A 569 -56.05 -7.18 14.73
CA ARG A 569 -55.87 -5.77 15.11
C ARG A 569 -54.43 -5.49 15.57
N ASN A 570 -53.87 -6.37 16.40
CA ASN A 570 -52.48 -6.26 16.88
C ASN A 570 -51.47 -6.36 15.74
N ARG A 571 -51.66 -7.30 14.79
CA ARG A 571 -50.81 -7.45 13.59
C ARG A 571 -50.85 -6.22 12.68
N ARG A 572 -52.00 -5.56 12.55
CA ARG A 572 -52.13 -4.30 11.78
C ARG A 572 -51.33 -3.17 12.44
N LEU A 573 -51.51 -2.95 13.73
CA LEU A 573 -50.79 -1.90 14.49
C LEU A 573 -49.27 -2.11 14.52
N ALA A 574 -48.80 -3.37 14.55
CA ALA A 574 -47.38 -3.67 14.48
C ALA A 574 -46.75 -3.24 13.14
N ARG A 575 -47.38 -3.61 12.01
CA ARG A 575 -46.95 -3.24 10.64
C ARG A 575 -46.99 -1.73 10.39
N GLU A 576 -47.87 -1.02 11.07
CA GLU A 576 -47.99 0.44 10.97
C GLU A 576 -46.81 1.15 11.65
N ARG A 577 -46.50 0.77 12.90
CA ARG A 577 -45.33 1.25 13.65
C ARG A 577 -43.99 0.89 12.98
N GLU A 578 -43.91 -0.28 12.35
CA GLU A 578 -42.74 -0.72 11.58
C GLU A 578 -42.48 0.20 10.38
N ARG A 579 -43.52 0.55 9.62
CA ARG A 579 -43.44 1.51 8.50
C ARG A 579 -43.13 2.93 8.94
N GLU A 580 -43.56 3.35 10.13
CA GLU A 580 -43.21 4.66 10.69
C GLU A 580 -41.73 4.73 11.06
N ARG A 581 -41.18 3.67 11.69
CA ARG A 581 -39.74 3.54 11.97
C ARG A 581 -38.92 3.58 10.69
N GLU A 582 -39.23 2.74 9.69
CA GLU A 582 -38.55 2.78 8.40
C GLU A 582 -38.51 4.18 7.75
N ARG A 583 -39.57 4.99 7.94
CA ARG A 583 -39.63 6.36 7.41
C ARG A 583 -38.79 7.34 8.22
N ALA A 584 -38.74 7.19 9.55
CA ALA A 584 -37.85 7.95 10.42
C ALA A 584 -36.39 7.63 10.09
N ASP A 585 -36.01 6.34 10.09
CA ASP A 585 -34.67 5.85 9.80
C ASP A 585 -34.17 6.36 8.44
N LYS A 586 -35.00 6.29 7.39
CA LYS A 586 -34.64 6.80 6.04
C LYS A 586 -34.47 8.32 6.01
N LYS A 587 -35.21 9.08 6.82
CA LYS A 587 -35.07 10.54 6.93
C LYS A 587 -33.81 10.92 7.70
N GLU A 588 -33.53 10.23 8.80
CA GLU A 588 -32.34 10.45 9.63
C GLU A 588 -31.05 10.09 8.89
N ASN A 589 -30.97 8.90 8.28
CA ASN A 589 -29.82 8.50 7.45
C ASN A 589 -29.55 9.52 6.33
N LYS A 590 -30.60 10.04 5.68
CA LYS A 590 -30.44 11.07 4.66
C LYS A 590 -29.81 12.36 5.23
N ILE A 591 -30.26 12.85 6.38
CA ILE A 591 -29.71 14.05 7.03
C ILE A 591 -28.24 13.82 7.41
N VAL A 592 -27.92 12.66 7.98
CA VAL A 592 -26.54 12.26 8.33
C VAL A 592 -25.64 12.22 7.10
N GLU A 593 -26.13 11.69 5.97
CA GLU A 593 -25.36 11.59 4.72
C GLU A 593 -25.18 12.96 4.03
N GLU A 594 -26.19 13.84 4.04
CA GLU A 594 -26.07 15.23 3.59
C GLU A 594 -25.07 16.03 4.46
N THR A 595 -25.07 15.85 5.78
CA THR A 595 -24.07 16.44 6.70
C THR A 595 -22.66 15.86 6.47
N LYS A 596 -22.52 14.53 6.30
CA LYS A 596 -21.21 13.89 6.02
C LYS A 596 -20.62 14.40 4.71
N ASN A 597 -21.43 14.52 3.65
CA ASN A 597 -20.97 15.05 2.35
C ASN A 597 -20.58 16.54 2.42
N THR A 598 -21.28 17.34 3.22
CA THR A 598 -20.92 18.74 3.46
C THR A 598 -19.54 18.85 4.12
N ALA A 599 -19.31 18.10 5.21
CA ALA A 599 -18.01 18.08 5.90
C ALA A 599 -16.87 17.53 5.02
N LEU A 600 -17.14 16.49 4.21
CA LEU A 600 -16.18 15.97 3.24
C LEU A 600 -15.79 17.00 2.17
N PHE A 601 -16.73 17.83 1.72
CA PHE A 601 -16.44 18.93 0.79
C PHE A 601 -15.48 19.95 1.41
N ASP A 602 -15.68 20.32 2.67
CA ASP A 602 -14.82 21.29 3.36
C ASP A 602 -13.38 20.75 3.57
N VAL A 603 -13.23 19.46 3.90
CA VAL A 603 -11.92 18.79 3.96
C VAL A 603 -11.25 18.72 2.58
N ALA A 604 -12.00 18.40 1.52
CA ALA A 604 -11.48 18.40 0.16
C ALA A 604 -11.06 19.80 -0.30
N LEU A 605 -11.83 20.83 0.04
CA LEU A 605 -11.51 22.24 -0.24
C LEU A 605 -10.26 22.69 0.51
N ALA A 606 -10.08 22.29 1.77
CA ALA A 606 -8.87 22.55 2.53
C ALA A 606 -7.63 21.91 1.88
N ASN A 607 -7.74 20.71 1.31
CA ASN A 607 -6.67 20.07 0.54
C ASN A 607 -6.34 20.86 -0.75
N VAL A 608 -7.35 21.25 -1.53
CA VAL A 608 -7.14 22.09 -2.73
C VAL A 608 -6.47 23.42 -2.38
N ASN A 609 -6.96 24.14 -1.36
CA ASN A 609 -6.36 25.38 -0.88
C ASN A 609 -4.92 25.18 -0.36
N LYS A 610 -4.62 24.03 0.26
CA LYS A 610 -3.26 23.68 0.71
C LYS A 610 -2.30 23.48 -0.48
N GLN A 611 -2.78 22.93 -1.60
CA GLN A 611 -1.98 22.75 -2.81
C GLN A 611 -1.83 24.05 -3.64
N LEU A 612 -2.74 25.00 -3.48
CA LEU A 612 -2.63 26.37 -4.02
C LEU A 612 -1.68 27.28 -3.20
N LYS A 613 -1.14 26.82 -2.06
CA LYS A 613 -0.03 27.52 -1.38
C LYS A 613 1.20 27.55 -2.28
N CYS A 614 1.39 28.67 -2.97
CA CYS A 614 2.28 28.74 -4.10
C CYS A 614 3.74 28.43 -3.72
N SER A 615 4.27 27.36 -4.31
CA SER A 615 5.63 26.87 -4.09
C SER A 615 6.34 26.66 -5.43
N SER A 616 7.67 26.59 -5.42
CA SER A 616 8.49 26.44 -6.64
C SER A 616 8.33 25.09 -7.37
N LYS A 617 7.59 24.14 -6.78
CA LYS A 617 7.25 22.82 -7.37
C LYS A 617 5.76 22.52 -7.21
N LEU A 618 4.94 23.19 -8.01
CA LEU A 618 3.49 22.96 -8.08
C LEU A 618 3.19 21.58 -8.71
N ASN A 619 2.63 20.63 -7.95
CA ASN A 619 2.28 19.30 -8.45
C ASN A 619 0.87 19.29 -9.08
N MET A 620 0.83 19.37 -10.41
CA MET A 620 -0.43 19.40 -11.16
C MET A 620 -1.18 18.06 -11.22
N ARG A 621 -0.54 16.91 -10.93
CA ARG A 621 -1.22 15.61 -10.85
C ARG A 621 -2.05 15.52 -9.57
N ASP A 622 -1.44 15.78 -8.41
CA ASP A 622 -2.13 15.81 -7.11
C ASP A 622 -3.25 16.89 -7.12
N PHE A 623 -3.03 18.02 -7.79
CA PHE A 623 -4.02 19.10 -7.89
C PHE A 623 -5.21 18.75 -8.80
N ASN A 624 -4.98 18.10 -9.96
CA ASN A 624 -6.07 17.59 -10.80
C ASN A 624 -6.94 16.58 -10.04
N ILE A 625 -6.31 15.69 -9.28
CA ILE A 625 -7.01 14.72 -8.43
C ILE A 625 -7.86 15.44 -7.37
N ALA A 626 -7.30 16.43 -6.67
CA ALA A 626 -8.00 17.18 -5.63
C ALA A 626 -9.19 17.99 -6.19
N ILE A 627 -9.04 18.66 -7.34
CA ILE A 627 -10.14 19.36 -8.03
C ILE A 627 -11.21 18.38 -8.52
N THR A 628 -10.82 17.26 -9.12
CA THR A 628 -11.75 16.22 -9.60
C THR A 628 -12.54 15.63 -8.42
N LYS A 629 -11.89 15.44 -7.27
CA LYS A 629 -12.56 14.96 -6.06
C LYS A 629 -13.53 16.01 -5.49
N LEU A 630 -13.14 17.28 -5.43
CA LEU A 630 -14.00 18.37 -4.97
C LEU A 630 -15.26 18.52 -5.86
N ARG A 631 -15.09 18.46 -7.19
CA ARG A 631 -16.19 18.40 -8.18
C ARG A 631 -17.15 17.23 -7.93
N SER A 632 -16.64 16.08 -7.47
CA SER A 632 -17.44 14.86 -7.24
C SER A 632 -18.31 14.89 -5.97
N LEU A 633 -18.05 15.79 -5.03
CA LEU A 633 -18.75 15.85 -3.74
C LEU A 633 -19.98 16.77 -3.77
N ASP A 634 -19.82 17.98 -4.30
CA ASP A 634 -20.94 18.88 -4.59
C ASP A 634 -20.58 19.78 -5.79
N ILE A 635 -21.18 19.47 -6.94
CA ILE A 635 -20.95 20.22 -8.19
C ILE A 635 -21.52 21.65 -8.15
N LYS A 636 -22.57 21.92 -7.36
CA LYS A 636 -23.15 23.26 -7.22
C LYS A 636 -22.27 24.14 -6.34
N ARG A 637 -21.83 23.63 -5.19
CA ARG A 637 -20.92 24.32 -4.26
C ARG A 637 -19.51 24.44 -4.84
N TYR A 638 -19.10 23.54 -5.73
CA TYR A 638 -17.89 23.70 -6.54
C TYR A 638 -18.00 24.84 -7.56
N GLY A 639 -19.12 24.94 -8.28
CA GLY A 639 -19.31 25.96 -9.33
C GLY A 639 -19.21 27.41 -8.84
N SER A 640 -19.55 27.68 -7.57
CA SER A 640 -19.41 29.02 -6.98
C SER A 640 -17.97 29.38 -6.56
N ILE A 641 -17.05 28.42 -6.51
CA ILE A 641 -15.64 28.64 -6.10
C ILE A 641 -14.61 28.37 -7.21
N GLU A 642 -15.01 27.74 -8.32
CA GLU A 642 -14.12 27.41 -9.45
C GLU A 642 -13.31 28.62 -9.94
N ASN A 643 -13.96 29.77 -10.16
CA ASN A 643 -13.30 31.00 -10.60
C ASN A 643 -12.24 31.51 -9.63
N ARG A 644 -12.44 31.36 -8.31
CA ARG A 644 -11.42 31.69 -7.29
C ARG A 644 -10.21 30.77 -7.43
N LEU A 645 -10.45 29.46 -7.46
CA LEU A 645 -9.42 28.43 -7.54
C LEU A 645 -8.57 28.56 -8.81
N SER A 646 -9.19 28.84 -9.97
CA SER A 646 -8.45 29.10 -11.21
C SER A 646 -7.64 30.40 -11.18
N THR A 647 -8.12 31.43 -10.47
CA THR A 647 -7.43 32.73 -10.37
C THR A 647 -6.22 32.64 -9.45
N GLU A 648 -6.34 31.99 -8.29
CA GLU A 648 -5.21 31.70 -7.38
C GLU A 648 -4.14 30.85 -8.07
N LEU A 649 -4.56 29.84 -8.84
CA LEU A 649 -3.67 29.05 -9.68
C LEU A 649 -2.95 29.90 -10.74
N ALA A 650 -3.67 30.79 -11.43
CA ALA A 650 -3.10 31.66 -12.45
C ALA A 650 -2.05 32.62 -11.87
N GLN A 651 -2.34 33.22 -10.71
CA GLN A 651 -1.39 34.06 -9.95
C GLN A 651 -0.13 33.27 -9.57
N CYS A 652 -0.30 32.03 -9.08
CA CYS A 652 0.83 31.19 -8.70
C CYS A 652 1.72 30.81 -9.90
N ILE A 653 1.12 30.34 -11.00
CA ILE A 653 1.85 30.00 -12.24
C ILE A 653 2.61 31.23 -12.78
N THR A 654 1.99 32.42 -12.72
CA THR A 654 2.64 33.69 -13.10
C THR A 654 3.85 34.01 -12.20
N SER A 655 3.74 33.76 -10.89
CA SER A 655 4.84 33.96 -9.94
C SER A 655 6.00 32.99 -10.16
N ILE A 656 5.71 31.70 -10.37
CA ILE A 656 6.69 30.66 -10.73
C ILE A 656 7.39 31.02 -12.03
N GLY A 657 6.65 31.52 -13.02
CA GLY A 657 7.17 31.89 -14.35
C GLY A 657 8.26 32.95 -14.36
N LYS A 658 8.37 33.77 -13.31
CA LYS A 658 9.48 34.76 -13.15
C LYS A 658 10.85 34.11 -12.95
N HIS A 659 10.89 32.88 -12.43
CA HIS A 659 12.13 32.18 -12.05
C HIS A 659 12.30 30.83 -12.75
N TYR A 660 11.19 30.13 -13.02
CA TYR A 660 11.15 28.78 -13.59
C TYR A 660 10.15 28.75 -14.77
N PRO A 661 10.41 29.44 -15.89
CA PRO A 661 9.46 29.57 -17.00
C PRO A 661 9.08 28.22 -17.62
N ASP A 662 9.97 27.23 -17.65
CA ASP A 662 9.65 25.89 -18.14
C ASP A 662 8.60 25.18 -17.26
N HIS A 663 8.81 25.15 -15.95
CA HIS A 663 7.84 24.61 -14.99
C HIS A 663 6.49 25.35 -15.07
N ALA A 664 6.52 26.67 -15.24
CA ALA A 664 5.31 27.47 -15.40
C ALA A 664 4.57 27.20 -16.72
N ARG A 665 5.29 26.96 -17.83
CA ARG A 665 4.68 26.58 -19.12
C ARG A 665 3.98 25.22 -19.02
N ASP A 666 4.60 24.24 -18.38
CA ASP A 666 3.99 22.93 -18.19
C ASP A 666 2.81 23.00 -17.20
N ALA A 667 2.94 23.76 -16.11
CA ALA A 667 1.84 24.02 -15.18
C ALA A 667 0.66 24.72 -15.86
N LYS A 668 0.89 25.72 -16.72
CA LYS A 668 -0.15 26.36 -17.55
C LYS A 668 -0.86 25.33 -18.44
N ARG A 669 -0.11 24.44 -19.10
CA ARG A 669 -0.68 23.40 -19.98
C ARG A 669 -1.62 22.45 -19.21
N TYR A 670 -1.21 21.99 -18.03
CA TYR A 670 -2.07 21.18 -17.17
C TYR A 670 -3.26 21.98 -16.61
N ALA A 671 -3.07 23.24 -16.22
CA ALA A 671 -4.13 24.07 -15.67
C ALA A 671 -5.29 24.28 -16.67
N LEU A 672 -4.97 24.52 -17.95
CA LEU A 672 -5.95 24.62 -19.03
C LEU A 672 -6.65 23.29 -19.37
N HIS A 673 -6.08 22.14 -18.98
CA HIS A 673 -6.75 20.85 -19.09
C HIS A 673 -7.76 20.63 -17.94
N ILE A 674 -7.45 21.12 -16.74
CA ILE A 674 -8.32 21.04 -15.55
C ILE A 674 -9.48 22.04 -15.64
N PHE A 675 -9.17 23.28 -16.01
CA PHE A 675 -10.08 24.41 -16.18
C PHE A 675 -10.07 24.83 -17.66
N LYS A 676 -10.89 24.15 -18.46
CA LYS A 676 -11.03 24.45 -19.90
C LYS A 676 -11.50 25.90 -20.09
N ASP A 677 -10.99 26.53 -21.15
CA ASP A 677 -11.42 27.84 -21.66
C ASP A 677 -11.39 28.99 -20.63
N ASN A 678 -10.64 28.81 -19.53
CA ASN A 678 -10.57 29.76 -18.42
C ASN A 678 -9.72 31.00 -18.78
N PRO A 679 -10.28 32.22 -18.76
CA PRO A 679 -9.61 33.42 -19.28
C PRO A 679 -8.37 33.82 -18.47
N ALA A 680 -8.42 33.67 -17.12
CA ALA A 680 -7.30 34.01 -16.26
C ALA A 680 -6.07 33.12 -16.52
N LEU A 681 -6.30 31.82 -16.77
CA LEU A 681 -5.24 30.88 -17.14
C LEU A 681 -4.73 31.10 -18.57
N MET A 682 -5.61 31.42 -19.53
CA MET A 682 -5.20 31.73 -20.91
C MET A 682 -4.31 32.97 -20.98
N ALA A 683 -4.64 34.03 -20.24
CA ALA A 683 -3.94 35.32 -20.24
C ALA A 683 -2.50 35.31 -19.70
N ILE A 684 -2.05 34.23 -19.05
CA ILE A 684 -0.70 34.16 -18.45
C ILE A 684 0.39 34.24 -19.54
N VAL A 685 1.16 35.33 -19.57
CA VAL A 685 2.35 35.46 -20.41
C VAL A 685 3.59 35.00 -19.63
N ILE A 686 4.33 34.04 -20.19
CA ILE A 686 5.58 33.52 -19.62
C ILE A 686 6.70 33.87 -20.60
N LYS A 687 7.59 34.78 -20.22
CA LYS A 687 8.81 35.08 -21.01
C LYS A 687 9.75 33.86 -20.96
N GLU A 688 10.38 33.54 -22.07
CA GLU A 688 11.38 32.47 -22.10
C GLU A 688 12.70 32.95 -21.49
N LYS A 689 13.41 32.07 -20.77
CA LYS A 689 14.77 32.39 -20.30
C LYS A 689 15.74 32.26 -21.47
N ASP A 690 16.55 33.29 -21.71
CA ASP A 690 17.63 33.22 -22.71
C ASP A 690 18.61 32.08 -22.34
N ALA A 691 18.94 31.22 -23.30
CA ALA A 691 19.84 30.09 -23.08
C ALA A 691 21.25 30.56 -22.65
N CYS A 692 21.74 31.66 -23.21
CA CYS A 692 23.02 32.30 -22.95
C CYS A 692 22.90 33.47 -21.96
N ASN A 693 22.03 33.37 -20.97
CA ASN A 693 21.88 34.39 -19.93
C ASN A 693 23.13 34.49 -19.02
N LEU A 694 23.30 35.65 -18.35
CA LEU A 694 24.46 35.95 -17.51
C LEU A 694 24.68 35.02 -16.32
N SER A 695 23.70 34.20 -15.90
CA SER A 695 23.86 33.31 -14.72
C SER A 695 24.80 32.12 -14.96
N ILE A 696 25.34 31.96 -16.17
CA ILE A 696 26.38 30.97 -16.52
C ILE A 696 27.69 31.63 -17.00
N ALA A 697 27.83 32.95 -16.86
CA ALA A 697 29.02 33.68 -17.31
C ALA A 697 30.30 33.20 -16.62
N GLY A 698 31.34 32.95 -17.41
CA GLY A 698 32.63 32.43 -16.95
C GLY A 698 32.59 30.97 -16.48
N LEU A 699 31.45 30.27 -16.58
CA LEU A 699 31.33 28.88 -16.10
C LEU A 699 31.65 27.82 -17.17
N GLY A 700 31.86 28.20 -18.44
CA GLY A 700 31.91 27.29 -19.61
C GLY A 700 32.97 26.17 -19.58
N ALA A 701 33.94 26.24 -18.67
CA ALA A 701 34.89 25.16 -18.39
C ALA A 701 34.32 24.04 -17.48
N ARG A 702 33.26 24.30 -16.71
CA ARG A 702 32.68 23.42 -15.67
C ARG A 702 31.75 22.31 -16.20
N GLY A 703 31.83 21.98 -17.49
CA GLY A 703 31.08 20.89 -18.14
C GLY A 703 29.80 21.33 -18.85
N GLU A 704 29.05 20.35 -19.37
CA GLU A 704 27.97 20.56 -20.35
C GLU A 704 26.78 21.40 -19.87
N ARG A 705 26.58 21.53 -18.56
CA ARG A 705 25.52 22.39 -17.98
C ARG A 705 25.89 23.88 -17.91
N ALA A 706 27.11 24.22 -18.29
CA ALA A 706 27.64 25.59 -18.27
C ALA A 706 27.95 26.15 -19.67
N VAL A 707 27.60 25.42 -20.73
CA VAL A 707 27.51 25.93 -22.10
C VAL A 707 26.06 26.25 -22.44
N CYS A 708 25.83 27.15 -23.40
CA CYS A 708 24.51 27.44 -23.95
C CYS A 708 24.44 27.05 -25.43
N ARG A 709 23.21 26.89 -25.93
CA ARG A 709 22.88 26.69 -27.34
C ARG A 709 21.50 27.29 -27.60
N ASP A 710 21.32 28.05 -28.67
CA ASP A 710 19.98 28.49 -29.08
C ASP A 710 19.23 27.39 -29.86
N LYS A 711 17.90 27.47 -29.93
CA LYS A 711 17.08 26.57 -30.75
C LYS A 711 16.90 27.15 -32.15
N LEU A 712 16.92 26.30 -33.17
CA LEU A 712 16.71 26.72 -34.56
C LEU A 712 15.21 26.62 -34.94
N LYS A 713 14.67 27.66 -35.59
CA LYS A 713 13.29 27.64 -36.11
C LYS A 713 13.15 26.59 -37.21
N GLY A 714 12.48 25.50 -36.88
CA GLY A 714 12.29 24.30 -37.70
C GLY A 714 12.65 22.99 -36.98
N GLY A 715 13.29 23.07 -35.82
CA GLY A 715 14.02 21.95 -35.22
C GLY A 715 15.52 22.11 -35.44
N GLY A 716 16.33 21.31 -34.74
CA GLY A 716 17.77 21.53 -34.66
C GLY A 716 18.20 22.47 -33.53
N ILE A 717 19.50 22.51 -33.27
CA ILE A 717 20.12 23.22 -32.16
C ILE A 717 21.33 23.97 -32.72
N GLY A 718 21.48 25.25 -32.38
CA GLY A 718 22.60 26.08 -32.81
C GLY A 718 23.94 25.70 -32.18
N PRO A 719 25.01 26.43 -32.53
CA PRO A 719 26.38 26.13 -32.12
C PRO A 719 26.55 26.07 -30.59
N VAL A 720 27.56 25.34 -30.15
CA VAL A 720 27.91 25.25 -28.73
C VAL A 720 28.61 26.53 -28.30
N LEU A 721 28.07 27.23 -27.32
CA LEU A 721 28.55 28.55 -26.88
C LEU A 721 29.00 28.54 -25.41
N VAL A 722 30.06 29.29 -25.10
CA VAL A 722 30.44 29.67 -23.72
C VAL A 722 30.11 31.14 -23.49
N VAL A 723 29.56 31.46 -22.32
CA VAL A 723 29.25 32.86 -21.93
C VAL A 723 30.48 33.49 -21.28
N ILE A 724 30.96 34.58 -21.88
CA ILE A 724 32.07 35.39 -21.41
C ILE A 724 31.51 36.58 -20.60
N PRO A 725 31.97 36.81 -19.34
CA PRO A 725 31.51 37.95 -18.53
C PRO A 725 32.04 39.29 -19.08
N ALA A 726 31.41 40.41 -18.73
CA ALA A 726 31.90 41.73 -19.10
C ALA A 726 33.21 42.10 -18.36
N ASP A 727 34.11 42.84 -19.02
CA ASP A 727 35.35 43.40 -18.44
C ASP A 727 35.75 44.66 -19.23
N SER A 728 36.18 45.71 -18.53
CA SER A 728 36.94 46.87 -19.01
C SER A 728 36.72 47.30 -20.48
N GLY A 729 35.48 47.67 -20.84
CA GLY A 729 35.12 48.14 -22.20
C GLY A 729 34.75 47.04 -23.22
N ILE A 730 34.39 45.86 -22.72
CA ILE A 730 33.79 44.74 -23.45
C ILE A 730 32.51 44.34 -22.71
N GLU A 731 31.36 44.35 -23.41
CA GLU A 731 30.08 43.88 -22.87
C GLU A 731 30.08 42.35 -22.72
N ALA A 732 29.07 41.78 -22.05
CA ALA A 732 28.96 40.32 -21.95
C ALA A 732 28.50 39.71 -23.29
N PHE A 733 29.12 38.61 -23.70
CA PHE A 733 28.84 37.95 -24.98
C PHE A 733 29.01 36.43 -24.88
N ALA A 734 28.35 35.70 -25.75
CA ALA A 734 28.60 34.29 -25.99
C ALA A 734 29.54 34.13 -27.17
N ILE A 735 30.43 33.15 -27.12
CA ILE A 735 31.33 32.78 -28.22
C ILE A 735 31.37 31.27 -28.41
N GLY A 736 31.62 30.80 -29.62
CA GLY A 736 31.80 29.38 -29.92
C GLY A 736 32.74 28.69 -28.92
N LYS A 737 32.31 27.57 -28.36
CA LYS A 737 33.19 26.68 -27.61
C LYS A 737 34.27 26.09 -28.52
N TYR A 738 33.89 25.85 -29.78
CA TYR A 738 34.71 25.29 -30.85
C TYR A 738 34.83 26.28 -32.01
N GLU A 739 35.77 26.05 -32.92
CA GLU A 739 35.78 26.65 -34.26
C GLU A 739 34.48 26.28 -35.00
N THR A 740 33.97 27.10 -35.92
CA THR A 740 32.76 26.72 -36.69
C THR A 740 33.08 25.54 -37.59
N SER A 741 32.28 24.48 -37.53
CA SER A 741 32.54 23.24 -38.23
C SER A 741 32.01 23.23 -39.67
N ILE A 742 32.57 22.34 -40.50
CA ILE A 742 32.04 22.05 -41.84
C ILE A 742 30.58 21.60 -41.78
N ALA A 743 30.18 20.83 -40.76
CA ALA A 743 28.79 20.43 -40.55
C ALA A 743 27.84 21.63 -40.37
N GLU A 744 28.23 22.60 -39.53
CA GLU A 744 27.43 23.78 -39.23
C GLU A 744 27.28 24.71 -40.45
N LEU A 745 28.33 24.88 -41.27
CA LEU A 745 28.19 25.62 -42.53
C LEU A 745 27.41 24.84 -43.59
N ASN A 746 27.60 23.51 -43.68
CA ASN A 746 26.84 22.67 -44.60
C ASN A 746 25.33 22.70 -44.29
N GLU A 747 24.88 22.86 -43.04
CA GLU A 747 23.45 23.03 -42.73
C GLU A 747 22.87 24.33 -43.34
N PHE A 748 23.63 25.43 -43.29
CA PHE A 748 23.27 26.66 -43.99
C PHE A 748 23.24 26.46 -45.50
N CYS A 749 24.32 25.96 -46.12
CA CYS A 749 24.38 25.75 -47.56
C CYS A 749 23.26 24.79 -48.06
N LYS A 750 22.95 23.72 -47.30
CA LYS A 750 21.83 22.78 -47.58
C LYS A 750 20.44 23.44 -47.46
N THR A 751 20.29 24.60 -46.81
CA THR A 751 19.00 25.27 -46.59
C THR A 751 18.85 26.65 -47.23
N SER A 752 19.94 27.28 -47.68
CA SER A 752 19.94 28.54 -48.43
C SER A 752 20.20 28.37 -49.92
N SER A 753 20.95 27.33 -50.32
CA SER A 753 21.56 27.19 -51.65
C SER A 753 22.52 28.34 -52.02
N GLU A 754 22.97 29.14 -51.05
CA GLU A 754 23.87 30.28 -51.25
C GLU A 754 25.36 29.89 -51.29
N CYS A 755 25.70 28.62 -51.02
CA CYS A 755 27.08 28.12 -51.02
C CYS A 755 27.19 26.64 -51.39
N ASN A 756 28.37 26.24 -51.87
CA ASN A 756 28.70 24.84 -52.20
C ASN A 756 28.98 24.02 -50.94
N LEU A 757 28.53 22.76 -50.93
CA LEU A 757 28.78 21.84 -49.82
C LEU A 757 30.25 21.41 -49.79
N GLN A 758 30.88 21.48 -48.62
CA GLN A 758 32.17 20.83 -48.39
C GLN A 758 31.96 19.35 -48.03
N ALA A 759 32.99 18.51 -48.20
CA ALA A 759 32.85 17.06 -48.11
C ALA A 759 32.49 16.58 -46.69
N ASP A 760 31.33 15.95 -46.51
CA ASP A 760 30.80 15.50 -45.21
C ASP A 760 31.74 14.51 -44.46
N LYS A 761 32.75 13.89 -45.11
CA LYS A 761 33.83 13.14 -44.44
C LYS A 761 34.61 13.98 -43.42
N PHE A 762 34.64 15.30 -43.60
CA PHE A 762 35.30 16.26 -42.71
C PHE A 762 34.30 17.09 -41.89
N ALA A 763 33.05 16.64 -41.73
CA ALA A 763 31.99 17.36 -41.01
C ALA A 763 32.41 18.00 -39.67
N ASP A 764 33.18 17.28 -38.84
CA ASP A 764 33.63 17.76 -37.52
C ASP A 764 34.85 18.71 -37.54
N PHE A 765 35.43 18.99 -38.71
CA PHE A 765 36.65 19.80 -38.87
C PHE A 765 36.30 21.30 -38.96
N PRO A 766 37.21 22.22 -38.57
CA PRO A 766 36.99 23.65 -38.75
C PRO A 766 36.80 23.99 -40.22
N VAL A 767 35.81 24.85 -40.50
CA VAL A 767 35.55 25.30 -41.87
C VAL A 767 36.57 26.35 -42.28
N THR A 768 37.21 26.13 -43.42
CA THR A 768 38.20 27.03 -44.03
C THR A 768 37.95 27.10 -45.55
N ASN A 769 38.69 27.94 -46.27
CA ASN A 769 38.50 28.21 -47.70
C ASN A 769 37.08 28.76 -47.99
N VAL A 770 36.65 29.74 -47.19
CA VAL A 770 35.36 30.43 -47.28
C VAL A 770 35.58 31.94 -47.14
N ASP A 771 34.88 32.75 -47.93
CA ASP A 771 34.98 34.21 -47.92
C ASP A 771 34.06 34.90 -46.90
N ILE A 772 34.35 36.17 -46.61
CA ILE A 772 33.58 37.01 -45.67
C ILE A 772 32.10 37.16 -46.07
N SER A 773 31.78 37.14 -47.37
CA SER A 773 30.39 37.19 -47.87
C SER A 773 29.61 35.96 -47.40
N THR A 774 30.16 34.78 -47.61
CA THR A 774 29.57 33.50 -47.20
C THR A 774 29.46 33.39 -45.68
N ILE A 775 30.50 33.82 -44.95
CA ILE A 775 30.50 33.88 -43.47
C ILE A 775 29.42 34.85 -42.97
N SER A 776 29.26 36.01 -43.59
CA SER A 776 28.24 36.99 -43.23
C SER A 776 26.82 36.49 -43.52
N ALA A 777 26.63 35.76 -44.62
CA ALA A 777 25.37 35.12 -44.97
C ALA A 777 25.00 34.02 -43.96
N TYR A 778 25.94 33.16 -43.58
CA TYR A 778 25.79 32.17 -42.52
C TYR A 778 25.36 32.80 -41.18
N LEU A 779 26.07 33.84 -40.72
CA LEU A 779 25.76 34.54 -39.47
C LEU A 779 24.38 35.21 -39.51
N LYS A 780 23.98 35.77 -40.65
CA LYS A 780 22.64 36.34 -40.89
C LYS A 780 21.54 35.27 -40.92
N TRP A 781 21.79 34.11 -41.52
CA TRP A 781 20.90 32.95 -41.49
C TRP A 781 20.70 32.43 -40.06
N LEU A 782 21.81 32.24 -39.33
CA LEU A 782 21.81 31.76 -37.95
C LEU A 782 21.05 32.73 -37.02
N SER A 783 21.28 34.04 -37.19
CA SER A 783 20.52 35.08 -36.49
C SER A 783 19.02 35.02 -36.79
N ASN A 784 18.66 34.83 -38.07
CA ASN A 784 17.26 34.73 -38.49
C ASN A 784 16.55 33.47 -37.98
N LYS A 785 17.29 32.35 -37.85
CA LYS A 785 16.82 31.06 -37.34
C LYS A 785 16.67 31.01 -35.82
N THR A 786 17.55 31.68 -35.07
CA THR A 786 17.57 31.70 -33.59
C THR A 786 16.82 32.86 -32.96
N LYS A 787 16.62 33.97 -33.71
CA LYS A 787 16.18 35.28 -33.19
C LYS A 787 17.11 35.86 -32.13
N LYS A 788 18.42 35.71 -32.36
CA LYS A 788 19.51 36.31 -31.57
C LYS A 788 20.54 36.90 -32.52
N ASN A 789 21.29 37.92 -32.10
CA ASN A 789 22.27 38.55 -32.96
C ASN A 789 23.57 37.73 -32.98
N TYR A 790 23.87 37.07 -34.09
CA TYR A 790 25.11 36.34 -34.35
C TYR A 790 26.00 37.11 -35.33
N ARG A 791 27.28 37.21 -34.99
CA ARG A 791 28.31 38.00 -35.70
C ARG A 791 29.69 37.35 -35.57
N LEU A 792 30.71 37.91 -36.21
CA LEU A 792 32.10 37.62 -35.86
C LEU A 792 32.47 38.28 -34.52
N PRO A 793 33.38 37.68 -33.73
CA PRO A 793 34.00 38.35 -32.60
C PRO A 793 34.81 39.56 -33.09
N THR A 794 34.91 40.59 -32.24
CA THR A 794 35.93 41.61 -32.40
C THR A 794 37.29 41.11 -31.92
N LYS A 795 38.37 41.75 -32.39
CA LYS A 795 39.74 41.50 -31.93
C LYS A 795 39.88 41.60 -30.40
N LYS A 796 39.17 42.54 -29.77
CA LYS A 796 39.16 42.70 -28.30
C LYS A 796 38.51 41.50 -27.61
N GLU A 797 37.32 41.11 -28.07
CA GLU A 797 36.56 39.97 -27.53
C GLU A 797 37.32 38.66 -27.68
N TRP A 798 37.93 38.39 -28.85
CA TRP A 798 38.75 37.19 -29.04
C TRP A 798 39.95 37.14 -28.09
N ILE A 799 40.72 38.23 -28.00
CA ILE A 799 41.89 38.29 -27.11
C ILE A 799 41.47 38.13 -25.64
N TYR A 800 40.31 38.65 -25.26
CA TYR A 800 39.78 38.52 -23.90
C TYR A 800 39.24 37.11 -23.59
N ALA A 801 38.46 36.53 -24.51
CA ALA A 801 37.93 35.17 -24.39
C ALA A 801 39.03 34.10 -24.38
N SER A 802 40.09 34.28 -25.17
CA SER A 802 41.23 33.35 -25.26
C SER A 802 42.20 33.47 -24.07
N LYS A 803 42.40 34.68 -23.51
CA LYS A 803 43.33 34.94 -22.38
C LYS A 803 42.88 34.45 -20.99
N SER A 804 41.71 33.82 -20.85
CA SER A 804 41.05 33.43 -19.57
C SER A 804 41.99 33.31 -18.35
N LYS A 805 41.78 34.13 -17.30
CA LYS A 805 42.67 34.18 -16.12
C LYS A 805 42.58 32.85 -15.31
N PRO A 806 43.70 32.20 -14.94
CA PRO A 806 45.09 32.49 -15.32
C PRO A 806 45.40 32.01 -16.75
N TYR A 807 46.02 32.89 -17.55
CA TYR A 807 46.37 32.56 -18.93
C TYR A 807 47.43 31.45 -18.96
N THR A 808 47.08 30.33 -19.59
CA THR A 808 47.97 29.20 -19.86
C THR A 808 47.74 28.77 -21.30
N LEU A 809 48.80 28.71 -22.10
CA LEU A 809 48.73 28.29 -23.50
C LEU A 809 48.79 26.77 -23.57
N ASP A 810 47.93 26.14 -24.39
CA ASP A 810 47.87 24.68 -24.52
C ASP A 810 49.18 24.14 -25.15
N PRO A 811 49.97 23.29 -24.45
CA PRO A 811 51.15 22.65 -25.04
C PRO A 811 50.80 21.59 -26.11
N ASN A 812 49.52 21.23 -26.24
CA ASN A 812 49.01 20.28 -27.23
C ASN A 812 48.17 20.93 -28.35
N ARG A 813 48.18 22.27 -28.45
CA ARG A 813 47.59 23.01 -29.57
C ARG A 813 48.04 22.48 -30.94
N ASN A 814 47.14 22.43 -31.91
CA ASN A 814 47.43 21.92 -33.25
C ASN A 814 48.20 22.96 -34.09
N CYS A 815 49.51 22.98 -33.92
CA CYS A 815 50.46 23.88 -34.59
C CYS A 815 51.69 23.07 -35.05
N GLN A 816 52.46 23.59 -35.99
CA GLN A 816 53.58 22.86 -36.57
C GLN A 816 54.78 22.80 -35.60
N LEU A 817 55.15 21.58 -35.22
CA LEU A 817 56.34 21.26 -34.42
C LEU A 817 56.97 19.98 -34.98
N SER A 818 58.28 19.98 -35.25
CA SER A 818 59.05 18.78 -35.55
C SER A 818 60.33 18.80 -34.72
N VAL A 819 60.38 17.99 -33.66
CA VAL A 819 61.51 17.93 -32.71
C VAL A 819 61.71 16.49 -32.24
N ARG A 820 62.92 15.94 -32.44
CA ARG A 820 63.37 14.64 -31.89
C ARG A 820 62.36 13.49 -32.09
N GLY A 821 61.80 13.36 -33.30
CA GLY A 821 60.85 12.30 -33.66
C GLY A 821 59.39 12.55 -33.28
N ILE A 822 59.07 13.70 -32.67
CA ILE A 822 57.69 14.15 -32.46
C ILE A 822 57.32 15.14 -33.56
N GLU A 823 56.34 14.78 -34.39
CA GLU A 823 55.68 15.69 -35.32
C GLU A 823 54.28 16.06 -34.80
N LYS A 824 53.93 17.35 -34.87
CA LYS A 824 52.58 17.89 -34.62
C LYS A 824 52.24 18.95 -35.66
N GLY A 825 50.95 19.23 -35.82
CA GLY A 825 50.45 20.10 -36.89
C GLY A 825 50.37 19.35 -38.21
N GLY A 826 50.64 20.04 -39.32
CA GLY A 826 50.66 19.46 -40.66
C GLY A 826 49.30 19.39 -41.33
N SER A 827 48.24 19.00 -40.59
CA SER A 827 46.83 18.95 -40.99
C SER A 827 45.87 19.44 -39.89
N PHE A 828 44.62 19.73 -40.24
CA PHE A 828 43.56 20.03 -39.28
C PHE A 828 43.21 18.82 -38.40
N VAL A 829 42.73 19.11 -37.18
CA VAL A 829 41.98 18.18 -36.32
C VAL A 829 40.52 18.63 -36.21
N LYS A 830 39.65 17.79 -35.63
CA LYS A 830 38.25 18.16 -35.36
C LYS A 830 38.19 19.41 -34.48
N ALA A 831 37.20 20.28 -34.71
CA ALA A 831 37.03 21.55 -33.98
C ALA A 831 36.83 21.38 -32.45
N ALA A 832 36.42 20.19 -32.02
CA ALA A 832 36.30 19.81 -30.61
C ALA A 832 37.56 19.17 -30.00
N THR A 833 38.63 18.97 -30.77
CA THR A 833 39.88 18.34 -30.33
C THR A 833 40.91 19.39 -29.92
N GLY A 834 41.03 19.61 -28.61
CA GLY A 834 42.05 20.47 -27.98
C GLY A 834 41.76 20.69 -26.49
N ARG A 835 42.69 21.29 -25.74
CA ARG A 835 42.41 21.65 -24.34
C ARG A 835 41.58 22.93 -24.28
N GLN A 836 40.50 22.92 -23.51
CA GLN A 836 39.75 24.14 -23.22
C GLN A 836 40.54 25.09 -22.28
N ASN A 837 40.39 26.39 -22.46
CA ASN A 837 40.89 27.40 -21.51
C ASN A 837 39.95 27.54 -20.29
N GLY A 838 40.26 28.48 -19.38
CA GLY A 838 39.51 28.71 -18.14
C GLY A 838 38.06 29.20 -18.33
N TRP A 839 37.74 29.80 -19.49
CA TRP A 839 36.36 30.13 -19.87
C TRP A 839 35.66 29.00 -20.63
N GLY A 840 36.39 27.96 -21.03
CA GLY A 840 35.88 26.81 -21.75
C GLY A 840 36.06 26.86 -23.26
N VAL A 841 36.79 27.85 -23.80
CA VAL A 841 37.08 27.96 -25.25
C VAL A 841 38.13 26.93 -25.64
N VAL A 842 37.87 26.14 -26.68
CA VAL A 842 38.81 25.15 -27.29
C VAL A 842 39.41 25.74 -28.57
N ASN A 843 40.63 25.32 -28.93
CA ASN A 843 41.38 25.75 -30.12
C ASN A 843 41.55 27.28 -30.22
N TYR A 844 41.83 27.92 -29.09
CA TYR A 844 41.96 29.38 -28.94
C TYR A 844 43.32 29.94 -29.39
N ALA A 845 44.13 29.17 -30.12
CA ALA A 845 45.51 29.54 -30.50
C ALA A 845 46.07 28.84 -31.75
N GLY A 846 45.42 27.77 -32.22
CA GLY A 846 45.92 26.85 -33.26
C GLY A 846 44.80 25.93 -33.75
N ASN A 847 45.10 25.07 -34.72
CA ASN A 847 44.17 24.39 -35.64
C ASN A 847 43.86 25.23 -36.90
N ALA A 848 42.80 26.04 -36.91
CA ALA A 848 42.60 27.13 -37.87
C ALA A 848 42.94 28.50 -37.26
N GLN A 849 43.24 29.49 -38.11
CA GLN A 849 43.24 30.89 -37.70
C GLN A 849 41.80 31.41 -37.64
N GLU A 850 41.53 32.36 -36.75
CA GLU A 850 40.18 32.82 -36.43
C GLU A 850 39.92 34.22 -37.00
N LEU A 851 39.01 34.32 -37.99
CA LEU A 851 38.64 35.58 -38.60
C LEU A 851 37.85 36.47 -37.63
N ALA A 852 38.31 37.70 -37.40
CA ALA A 852 37.72 38.64 -36.47
C ALA A 852 37.72 40.08 -36.99
N SER A 853 36.83 40.90 -36.41
CA SER A 853 36.70 42.32 -36.74
C SER A 853 37.64 43.18 -35.88
N GLU A 854 38.57 43.91 -36.50
CA GLU A 854 39.38 44.93 -35.82
C GLU A 854 38.66 46.29 -35.81
N THR A 855 37.99 46.63 -36.92
CA THR A 855 37.00 47.72 -37.03
C THR A 855 35.91 47.31 -38.02
N SER A 856 34.81 48.07 -38.11
CA SER A 856 33.69 47.82 -39.05
C SER A 856 34.05 47.80 -40.55
N ARG A 857 35.32 48.01 -40.92
CA ARG A 857 35.85 47.90 -42.29
C ARG A 857 37.19 47.15 -42.38
N ARG A 858 37.69 46.53 -41.30
CA ARG A 858 39.02 45.91 -41.25
C ARG A 858 38.99 44.58 -40.50
N LEU A 859 39.38 43.52 -41.21
CA LEU A 859 39.47 42.17 -40.71
C LEU A 859 40.90 41.80 -40.32
N VAL A 860 41.02 40.89 -39.36
CA VAL A 860 42.27 40.27 -38.93
C VAL A 860 42.05 38.77 -38.75
N ALA A 861 43.08 37.98 -39.03
CA ALA A 861 43.15 36.59 -38.61
C ALA A 861 43.91 36.52 -37.27
N LEU A 862 43.36 35.77 -36.32
CA LEU A 862 43.87 35.67 -34.95
C LEU A 862 44.25 34.22 -34.62
N GLY A 863 45.31 34.02 -33.86
CA GLY A 863 45.87 32.67 -33.66
C GLY A 863 46.78 32.22 -34.80
N GLY A 864 47.43 31.07 -34.62
CA GLY A 864 48.10 30.35 -35.71
C GLY A 864 47.21 29.25 -36.29
N SER A 865 47.71 28.56 -37.31
CA SER A 865 47.09 27.35 -37.87
C SER A 865 47.97 26.12 -37.63
N HIS A 866 47.52 24.95 -38.09
CA HIS A 866 48.32 23.73 -38.16
C HIS A 866 49.59 23.83 -39.03
N LYS A 867 49.83 24.97 -39.71
CA LYS A 867 51.10 25.30 -40.41
C LYS A 867 51.91 26.41 -39.75
N SER A 868 51.39 27.10 -38.74
CA SER A 868 52.17 28.08 -37.98
C SER A 868 53.20 27.35 -37.11
N SER A 869 54.41 27.91 -37.02
CA SER A 869 55.43 27.45 -36.07
C SER A 869 54.84 27.44 -34.65
N MET A 870 55.20 26.44 -33.85
CA MET A 870 54.72 26.29 -32.47
C MET A 870 54.92 27.58 -31.64
N ASP A 871 56.02 28.30 -31.85
CA ASP A 871 56.34 29.54 -31.13
C ASP A 871 55.43 30.71 -31.53
N ASP A 872 55.17 30.89 -32.83
CA ASP A 872 54.27 31.91 -33.37
C ASP A 872 52.78 31.57 -33.17
N CYS A 873 52.46 30.31 -32.90
CA CYS A 873 51.10 29.81 -32.79
C CYS A 873 50.52 30.11 -31.39
N THR A 874 50.16 31.38 -31.15
CA THR A 874 49.62 31.88 -29.88
C THR A 874 48.27 32.53 -30.07
N ALA A 875 47.44 32.56 -29.02
CA ALA A 875 46.15 33.26 -28.98
C ALA A 875 46.24 34.78 -29.29
N LEU A 876 47.44 35.36 -29.23
CA LEU A 876 47.72 36.78 -29.34
C LEU A 876 48.34 37.16 -30.69
N THR A 877 48.62 36.17 -31.53
CA THR A 877 49.16 36.35 -32.88
C THR A 877 48.09 36.96 -33.77
N VAL A 878 48.45 38.00 -34.53
CA VAL A 878 47.52 38.80 -35.36
C VAL A 878 48.14 39.04 -36.73
N SER A 879 47.44 38.69 -37.79
CA SER A 879 47.75 39.12 -39.16
C SER A 879 46.57 39.89 -39.76
N THR A 880 46.87 40.82 -40.67
CA THR A 880 45.84 41.51 -41.47
C THR A 880 45.23 40.54 -42.47
N HIS A 881 43.89 40.52 -42.59
CA HIS A 881 43.18 39.63 -43.51
C HIS A 881 42.28 40.42 -44.46
N SER A 882 42.15 39.94 -45.71
CA SER A 882 41.40 40.63 -46.77
C SER A 882 39.90 40.28 -46.78
N GLY A 883 39.49 39.23 -46.07
CA GLY A 883 38.15 38.62 -46.17
C GLY A 883 37.99 37.64 -47.34
N GLY A 884 39.02 37.43 -48.16
CA GLY A 884 39.01 36.40 -49.21
C GLY A 884 39.21 35.00 -48.63
N ALA A 885 38.76 33.97 -49.36
CA ALA A 885 38.94 32.58 -48.96
C ALA A 885 40.43 32.15 -48.98
N ASP A 886 40.90 31.51 -47.90
CA ASP A 886 42.22 30.88 -47.84
C ASP A 886 42.20 29.54 -47.08
N LYS A 887 43.29 28.77 -47.16
CA LYS A 887 43.38 27.38 -46.68
C LYS A 887 43.58 27.20 -45.17
N TYR A 888 43.74 28.28 -44.41
CA TYR A 888 44.17 28.25 -43.01
C TYR A 888 43.28 29.09 -42.08
N THR A 889 42.65 30.15 -42.60
CA THR A 889 41.68 30.95 -41.85
C THR A 889 40.29 30.30 -41.91
N GLY A 890 39.75 30.03 -40.73
CA GLY A 890 38.34 29.74 -40.50
C GLY A 890 37.69 30.86 -39.71
N PHE A 891 36.59 30.57 -39.02
CA PHE A 891 35.93 31.55 -38.17
C PHE A 891 35.15 30.89 -37.03
N ARG A 892 34.81 31.71 -36.04
CA ARG A 892 33.97 31.36 -34.91
C ARG A 892 32.86 32.37 -34.74
N VAL A 893 31.70 31.89 -34.33
CA VAL A 893 30.56 32.75 -34.04
C VAL A 893 30.71 33.45 -32.68
N ALA A 894 30.33 34.71 -32.62
CA ALA A 894 30.00 35.44 -31.40
C ALA A 894 28.52 35.82 -31.42
N ARG A 895 27.91 35.95 -30.24
CA ARG A 895 26.49 36.24 -30.05
C ARG A 895 26.31 37.19 -28.87
N ASP A 896 25.54 38.24 -29.05
CA ASP A 896 25.35 39.26 -28.02
C ASP A 896 24.52 38.73 -26.82
N ILE A 897 24.77 39.29 -25.63
CA ILE A 897 24.01 39.02 -24.40
C ILE A 897 23.66 40.35 -23.74
N GLY A 898 22.51 40.89 -24.14
CA GLY A 898 21.86 42.06 -23.57
C GLY A 898 20.36 41.94 -23.72
N GLU A 899 19.60 42.85 -23.09
CA GLU A 899 18.14 42.87 -23.24
C GLU A 899 17.71 43.27 -24.65
N ASP A 900 16.51 42.84 -25.05
CA ASP A 900 15.88 43.30 -26.29
C ASP A 900 15.74 44.84 -26.24
N ARG A 901 16.33 45.56 -27.19
CA ARG A 901 16.20 47.03 -27.35
C ARG A 901 14.90 47.41 -28.04
#